data_AF-A0A645A1N1-F1
#
_entry.id   AF-A0A645A1N1-F1
#
_cell.length_a   1.000
_cell.length_b   1.000
_cell.length_c   1.000
_cell.angle_alpha   90.00
_cell.angle_beta   90.00
_cell.angle_gamma   90.00
#
_symmetry.space_group_name_H-M   'P 1'
#
loop_
_entity.id
_entity.type
_entity.pdbx_description
1 polymer ?
#
loop_
_entity_poly.entity_id
_entity_poly.type
_entity_poly.pdbx_seq_one_letter_code
_entity_poly.pdbx_strand_id
1 'polypeptide(L)'
;MIRPFADQIYAVSFGDEQVNYAMIILIEFLEKYPDYELLKQIDREVRAKYGYGKFGIPKSGSDPDVYAWIALRKYMNDAMVGFMKEVTAKVRAINPAIKVISDDPVAAQNQTYDYTDFTPEVCDIVTHQLYPRRNPDISDFGFLTKYVSDLSQVKEFWPCMHVEEYSCSFTPDEVIEKVSESVRSGATGIHYYLADTVGTRSGVRYLHSEYFGAPERWQIEMALLEELGRMNQLKFPEPDCAIFACLDTLRSYVGVSVYPTRTMTIHSLLELQPKVFFRYFNEGSLARKLVDLSRFKVIFAPDAKYVDRPALAALETYVKNGGTLIVTDPQAFSFTPAAEDLREVRRTLLGIADAKEADANVTAFHYADLTLPVGNAGRFVLTPTAGARTAGRYNDGSSAVVEYPLGRGKVLTFGSEIGDLGNAGNPACQQLFRYLAQSNNLKCNQDIWRFRFPSTLIRPPAMPSGRCLTGNYVKWQKFLPLTGLNREAPGAAYRYAKAPDQPAESTPQEWYALADGHLTNRLKAIAKGNVDRGKSKLDEWIVGWETPEAIAIEFDLKATYPLDRLEVICRHYLRNATLGWSEDGTRWQQAEFPLEAGDNRDPQDVRRKTYRFPAGSRGRLVKLTFASRPQAEQQRLILSEVELWSPEE
;
A
#
# COMPACT_ATOMS: atom_id res chain seq x y z
N MET A 1 26.93 14.73 4.39
CA MET A 1 25.87 14.48 5.39
C MET A 1 26.10 13.20 6.20
N ILE A 2 26.52 12.07 5.60
CA ILE A 2 26.66 10.78 6.32
C ILE A 2 27.85 10.74 7.31
N ARG A 3 29.04 11.21 6.91
CA ARG A 3 30.30 11.01 7.66
C ARG A 3 30.24 11.34 9.18
N PRO A 4 29.61 12.44 9.63
CA PRO A 4 29.54 12.76 11.07
C PRO A 4 28.70 11.79 11.90
N PHE A 5 27.85 10.99 11.26
CA PHE A 5 26.89 10.09 11.90
C PHE A 5 27.08 8.63 11.46
N ALA A 6 28.24 8.28 10.89
CA ALA A 6 28.46 6.98 10.26
C ALA A 6 28.26 5.79 11.19
N ASP A 7 28.44 5.97 12.51
CA ASP A 7 28.23 4.93 13.53
C ASP A 7 26.79 4.89 14.07
N GLN A 8 25.93 5.83 13.66
CA GLN A 8 24.53 5.94 14.08
C GLN A 8 23.55 5.57 12.95
N ILE A 9 24.03 5.49 11.71
CA ILE A 9 23.19 5.21 10.54
C ILE A 9 23.18 3.70 10.29
N TYR A 10 21.99 3.09 10.30
CA TYR A 10 21.82 1.70 9.89
C TYR A 10 21.83 1.54 8.36
N ALA A 11 21.08 2.40 7.67
CA ALA A 11 20.91 2.33 6.22
C ALA A 11 20.75 3.71 5.58
N VAL A 12 21.06 3.80 4.30
CA VAL A 12 20.79 4.94 3.42
C VAL A 12 19.86 4.47 2.31
N SER A 13 18.75 5.17 2.13
CA SER A 13 17.88 4.98 0.97
C SER A 13 18.33 5.85 -0.19
N PHE A 14 18.24 5.33 -1.40
CA PHE A 14 18.57 6.06 -2.61
C PHE A 14 17.62 7.24 -2.85
N GLY A 15 16.32 7.05 -2.58
CA GLY A 15 15.32 8.12 -2.64
C GLY A 15 13.94 7.59 -3.02
N ASP A 16 12.96 8.49 -2.90
CA ASP A 16 11.54 8.27 -3.22
C ASP A 16 11.31 8.44 -4.74
N GLU A 17 10.98 7.38 -5.46
CA GLU A 17 10.50 7.38 -6.87
C GLU A 17 11.46 8.06 -7.88
N GLN A 18 12.76 7.97 -7.65
CA GLN A 18 13.76 8.81 -8.32
C GLN A 18 13.76 8.65 -9.84
N VAL A 19 13.62 7.42 -10.34
CA VAL A 19 13.59 7.18 -11.79
C VAL A 19 12.34 7.74 -12.46
N ASN A 20 11.18 7.67 -11.80
CA ASN A 20 9.93 8.22 -12.32
C ASN A 20 10.02 9.74 -12.40
N TYR A 21 10.49 10.41 -11.34
CA TYR A 21 10.71 11.86 -11.35
C TYR A 21 11.73 12.28 -12.40
N ALA A 22 12.86 11.58 -12.52
CA ALA A 22 13.88 11.90 -13.49
C ALA A 22 13.35 11.81 -14.93
N MET A 23 12.52 10.81 -15.25
CA MET A 23 11.86 10.70 -16.55
C MET A 23 10.85 11.82 -16.81
N ILE A 24 9.99 12.12 -15.83
CA ILE A 24 8.98 13.20 -15.95
C ILE A 24 9.69 14.53 -16.22
N ILE A 25 10.67 14.87 -15.39
CA ILE A 25 11.43 16.11 -15.51
C ILE A 25 12.15 16.17 -16.86
N LEU A 26 12.77 15.09 -17.32
CA LEU A 26 13.47 15.06 -18.60
C LEU A 26 12.52 15.37 -19.78
N ILE A 27 11.34 14.73 -19.81
CA ILE A 27 10.35 14.91 -20.87
C ILE A 27 9.75 16.32 -20.82
N GLU A 28 9.30 16.78 -19.65
CA GLU A 28 8.74 18.13 -19.48
C GLU A 28 9.77 19.22 -19.83
N PHE A 29 11.03 19.01 -19.48
CA PHE A 29 12.10 19.93 -19.81
C PHE A 29 12.41 19.93 -21.31
N LEU A 30 12.34 18.78 -21.98
CA LEU A 30 12.47 18.66 -23.44
C LEU A 30 11.32 19.39 -24.16
N GLU A 31 10.08 19.23 -23.69
CA GLU A 31 8.92 19.94 -24.22
C GLU A 31 9.09 21.46 -24.12
N LYS A 32 9.57 21.94 -22.96
CA LYS A 32 9.69 23.37 -22.67
C LYS A 32 10.92 24.03 -23.31
N TYR A 33 12.02 23.29 -23.42
CA TYR A 33 13.31 23.80 -23.88
C TYR A 33 13.99 22.85 -24.89
N PRO A 34 13.36 22.59 -26.05
CA PRO A 34 13.85 21.60 -27.02
C PRO A 34 15.24 21.94 -27.60
N ASP A 35 15.64 23.21 -27.52
CA ASP A 35 16.93 23.67 -28.03
C ASP A 35 18.09 23.60 -27.04
N TYR A 36 17.84 23.23 -25.79
CA TYR A 36 18.87 23.15 -24.76
C TYR A 36 19.92 22.07 -25.09
N GLU A 37 21.21 22.44 -25.12
CA GLU A 37 22.25 21.57 -25.68
C GLU A 37 22.42 20.25 -24.93
N LEU A 38 22.25 20.26 -23.60
CA LEU A 38 22.30 19.03 -22.80
C LEU A 38 21.20 18.04 -23.22
N LEU A 39 20.00 18.52 -23.54
CA LEU A 39 18.91 17.66 -24.00
C LEU A 39 19.20 17.08 -25.39
N LYS A 40 19.77 17.87 -26.29
CA LYS A 40 20.23 17.38 -27.60
C LYS A 40 21.31 16.31 -27.44
N GLN A 41 22.20 16.46 -26.46
CA GLN A 41 23.21 15.45 -26.16
C GLN A 41 22.58 14.15 -25.64
N ILE A 42 21.65 14.24 -24.67
CA ILE A 42 20.95 13.07 -24.14
C ILE A 42 20.14 12.38 -25.24
N ASP A 43 19.40 13.13 -26.08
CA ASP A 43 18.64 12.55 -27.19
C ASP A 43 19.54 11.81 -28.19
N ARG A 44 20.69 12.41 -28.54
CA ARG A 44 21.68 11.75 -29.40
C ARG A 44 22.20 10.45 -28.78
N GLU A 45 22.45 10.44 -27.47
CA GLU A 45 22.91 9.25 -26.76
C GLU A 45 21.83 8.16 -26.69
N VAL A 46 20.61 8.50 -26.28
CA VAL A 46 19.44 7.60 -26.25
C VAL A 46 19.28 6.97 -27.62
N ARG A 47 19.28 7.78 -28.67
CA ARG A 47 19.14 7.33 -30.05
C ARG A 47 20.26 6.41 -30.49
N ALA A 48 21.51 6.78 -30.24
CA ALA A 48 22.67 6.03 -30.71
C ALA A 48 22.82 4.68 -30.01
N LYS A 49 22.62 4.62 -28.68
CA LYS A 49 22.90 3.44 -27.86
C LYS A 49 21.69 2.53 -27.65
N TYR A 50 20.49 3.11 -27.54
CA TYR A 50 19.30 2.39 -27.09
C TYR A 50 18.16 2.37 -28.12
N GLY A 51 18.12 3.39 -28.98
CA GLY A 51 17.10 3.56 -30.02
C GLY A 51 17.52 3.11 -31.41
N TYR A 52 18.58 2.31 -31.54
CA TYR A 52 19.05 1.73 -32.80
C TYR A 52 19.35 2.78 -33.90
N GLY A 53 19.81 3.96 -33.50
CA GLY A 53 20.05 5.11 -34.38
C GLY A 53 18.78 5.83 -34.87
N LYS A 54 17.58 5.38 -34.46
CA LYS A 54 16.29 5.86 -34.96
C LYS A 54 15.49 6.61 -33.90
N PHE A 55 15.33 6.01 -32.72
CA PHE A 55 14.38 6.46 -31.70
C PHE A 55 15.07 7.21 -30.57
N GLY A 56 14.66 8.46 -30.33
CA GLY A 56 15.22 9.31 -29.28
C GLY A 56 14.40 9.30 -28.00
N ILE A 57 14.39 10.42 -27.29
CA ILE A 57 13.49 10.68 -26.15
C ILE A 57 12.06 10.90 -26.68
N PRO A 58 11.01 10.37 -26.03
CA PRO A 58 9.63 10.74 -26.29
C PRO A 58 9.43 12.25 -26.29
N LYS A 59 8.70 12.78 -27.27
CA LYS A 59 8.49 14.23 -27.43
C LYS A 59 7.53 14.80 -26.39
N SER A 60 6.71 13.95 -25.79
CA SER A 60 5.84 14.32 -24.68
C SER A 60 5.48 13.15 -23.78
N GLY A 61 4.88 13.45 -22.63
CA GLY A 61 4.36 12.42 -21.71
C GLY A 61 3.29 11.50 -22.32
N SER A 62 2.72 11.90 -23.46
CA SER A 62 1.69 11.15 -24.19
C SER A 62 2.15 10.73 -25.60
N ASP A 63 3.45 10.76 -25.90
CA ASP A 63 3.96 10.42 -27.24
C ASP A 63 3.58 8.98 -27.60
N PRO A 64 2.88 8.73 -28.72
CA PRO A 64 2.49 7.38 -29.12
C PRO A 64 3.64 6.52 -29.66
N ASP A 65 4.84 7.08 -29.87
CA ASP A 65 6.00 6.31 -30.32
C ASP A 65 6.54 5.39 -29.21
N VAL A 66 6.00 4.17 -29.19
CA VAL A 66 6.39 3.10 -28.25
C VAL A 66 7.89 2.77 -28.28
N TYR A 67 8.58 2.97 -29.42
CA TYR A 67 10.00 2.65 -29.54
C TYR A 67 10.87 3.74 -28.90
N ALA A 68 10.42 5.00 -28.92
CA ALA A 68 11.04 6.07 -28.14
C ALA A 68 10.93 5.80 -26.64
N TRP A 69 9.78 5.30 -26.17
CA TRP A 69 9.61 4.87 -24.77
C TRP A 69 10.56 3.73 -24.39
N ILE A 70 10.69 2.71 -25.26
CA ILE A 70 11.63 1.61 -25.02
C ILE A 70 13.07 2.13 -24.94
N ALA A 71 13.48 2.99 -25.87
CA ALA A 71 14.83 3.56 -25.91
C ALA A 71 15.14 4.39 -24.66
N LEU A 72 14.25 5.32 -24.27
CA LEU A 72 14.43 6.13 -23.08
C LEU A 72 14.52 5.27 -21.81
N ARG A 73 13.64 4.28 -21.64
CA ARG A 73 13.63 3.46 -20.41
C ARG A 73 14.86 2.56 -20.28
N LYS A 74 15.42 2.08 -21.40
CA LYS A 74 16.73 1.40 -21.38
C LYS A 74 17.86 2.34 -20.94
N TYR A 75 17.89 3.56 -21.48
CA TYR A 75 18.84 4.59 -21.04
C TYR A 75 18.70 4.89 -19.55
N MET A 76 17.47 5.09 -19.07
CA MET A 76 17.18 5.41 -17.68
C MET A 76 17.53 4.26 -16.74
N ASN A 77 17.29 3.00 -17.13
CA ASN A 77 17.77 1.84 -16.38
C ASN A 77 19.28 1.91 -16.15
N ASP A 78 20.05 2.04 -17.22
CA ASP A 78 21.51 2.03 -17.14
C ASP A 78 22.05 3.22 -16.34
N ALA A 79 21.49 4.41 -16.57
CA ALA A 79 21.89 5.62 -15.86
C ALA A 79 21.62 5.51 -14.35
N MET A 80 20.42 5.06 -13.96
CA MET A 80 20.01 4.97 -12.56
C MET A 80 20.72 3.82 -11.83
N VAL A 81 20.88 2.65 -12.47
CA VAL A 81 21.69 1.55 -11.93
C VAL A 81 23.14 1.99 -11.74
N GLY A 82 23.72 2.68 -12.74
CA GLY A 82 25.08 3.22 -12.63
C GLY A 82 25.22 4.21 -11.47
N PHE A 83 24.26 5.11 -11.31
CA PHE A 83 24.27 6.07 -10.22
C PHE A 83 24.10 5.40 -8.84
N MET A 84 23.19 4.42 -8.71
CA MET A 84 23.05 3.63 -7.48
C MET A 84 24.34 2.88 -7.13
N LYS A 85 25.05 2.30 -8.11
CA LYS A 85 26.38 1.67 -7.87
C LYS A 85 27.39 2.67 -7.32
N GLU A 86 27.43 3.89 -7.86
CA GLU A 86 28.35 4.93 -7.37
C GLU A 86 27.99 5.35 -5.94
N VAL A 87 26.71 5.55 -5.64
CA VAL A 87 26.24 5.86 -4.28
C VAL A 87 26.63 4.73 -3.33
N THR A 88 26.40 3.48 -3.70
CA THR A 88 26.75 2.31 -2.88
C THR A 88 28.24 2.20 -2.61
N ALA A 89 29.08 2.40 -3.63
CA ALA A 89 30.53 2.43 -3.46
C ALA A 89 30.97 3.54 -2.48
N LYS A 90 30.37 4.73 -2.58
CA LYS A 90 30.69 5.86 -1.69
C LYS A 90 30.20 5.63 -0.25
N VAL A 91 29.02 5.04 -0.05
CA VAL A 91 28.52 4.69 1.29
C VAL A 91 29.43 3.65 1.94
N ARG A 92 29.79 2.58 1.22
CA ARG A 92 30.68 1.53 1.73
C ARG A 92 32.08 2.05 2.06
N ALA A 93 32.59 3.02 1.30
CA ALA A 93 33.86 3.67 1.60
C ALA A 93 33.83 4.53 2.88
N ILE A 94 32.64 4.97 3.33
CA ILE A 94 32.47 5.68 4.60
C ILE A 94 32.37 4.69 5.75
N ASN A 95 31.46 3.73 5.65
CA ASN A 95 31.31 2.65 6.61
C ASN A 95 30.65 1.44 5.92
N PRO A 96 31.33 0.29 5.78
CA PRO A 96 30.79 -0.89 5.10
C PRO A 96 29.64 -1.58 5.86
N ALA A 97 29.39 -1.20 7.12
CA ALA A 97 28.24 -1.70 7.88
C ALA A 97 26.91 -1.03 7.49
N ILE A 98 26.96 0.18 6.92
CA ILE A 98 25.77 0.90 6.48
C ILE A 98 25.18 0.20 5.26
N LYS A 99 23.90 -0.16 5.34
CA LYS A 99 23.15 -0.77 4.23
C LYS A 99 22.71 0.28 3.22
N VAL A 100 22.64 -0.09 1.95
CA VAL A 100 22.04 0.72 0.90
C VAL A 100 20.73 0.09 0.46
N ILE A 101 19.65 0.86 0.55
CA ILE A 101 18.32 0.51 0.04
C ILE A 101 18.17 1.14 -1.34
N SER A 102 17.65 0.38 -2.32
CA SER A 102 17.44 0.84 -3.69
C SER A 102 16.44 1.99 -3.79
N ASP A 103 16.25 2.51 -5.01
CA ASP A 103 15.07 3.30 -5.39
C ASP A 103 13.77 2.51 -5.13
N ASP A 104 12.68 3.19 -4.79
CA ASP A 104 11.35 2.65 -4.48
C ASP A 104 10.27 3.13 -5.48
N PRO A 105 10.34 2.73 -6.75
CA PRO A 105 9.46 3.27 -7.79
C PRO A 105 7.96 3.05 -7.57
N VAL A 106 7.16 3.95 -8.14
CA VAL A 106 5.68 3.85 -8.16
C VAL A 106 5.21 2.82 -9.18
N ALA A 107 4.01 2.30 -8.93
CA ALA A 107 3.19 1.43 -9.79
C ALA A 107 3.52 -0.07 -9.70
N ALA A 108 2.57 -0.91 -10.13
CA ALA A 108 2.61 -2.36 -9.85
C ALA A 108 3.75 -3.13 -10.54
N GLN A 109 4.37 -2.61 -11.61
CA GLN A 109 5.75 -2.96 -12.01
C GLN A 109 6.37 -1.71 -12.62
N ASN A 110 7.55 -1.31 -12.14
CA ASN A 110 8.29 -0.23 -12.80
C ASN A 110 8.68 -0.65 -14.21
N GLN A 111 8.35 0.18 -15.20
CA GLN A 111 8.61 -0.07 -16.62
C GLN A 111 10.05 0.20 -17.01
N THR A 112 10.86 0.72 -16.11
CA THR A 112 12.20 1.19 -16.40
C THR A 112 13.24 0.12 -16.09
N TYR A 113 13.25 -0.34 -14.84
CA TYR A 113 14.28 -1.22 -14.32
C TYR A 113 14.23 -2.63 -14.93
N ASP A 114 15.38 -3.09 -15.42
CA ASP A 114 15.67 -4.52 -15.50
C ASP A 114 16.12 -4.96 -14.10
N TYR A 115 15.23 -5.58 -13.32
CA TYR A 115 15.59 -5.96 -11.95
C TYR A 115 16.78 -6.93 -11.86
N THR A 116 17.13 -7.59 -12.96
CA THR A 116 18.33 -8.44 -13.03
C THR A 116 19.65 -7.66 -12.94
N ASP A 117 19.62 -6.34 -13.09
CA ASP A 117 20.76 -5.47 -12.85
C ASP A 117 20.99 -5.15 -11.38
N PHE A 118 19.99 -5.35 -10.51
CA PHE A 118 20.17 -5.20 -9.06
C PHE A 118 21.01 -6.35 -8.51
N THR A 119 22.29 -6.05 -8.36
CA THR A 119 23.31 -6.91 -7.78
C THR A 119 23.73 -6.36 -6.41
N PRO A 120 24.47 -7.14 -5.60
CA PRO A 120 25.09 -6.62 -4.37
C PRO A 120 26.05 -5.44 -4.58
N GLU A 121 26.42 -5.08 -5.81
CA GLU A 121 27.16 -3.85 -6.12
C GLU A 121 26.25 -2.63 -6.20
N VAL A 122 24.96 -2.82 -6.51
CA VAL A 122 23.97 -1.75 -6.66
C VAL A 122 23.37 -1.37 -5.32
N CYS A 123 22.94 -2.35 -4.51
CA CYS A 123 22.31 -2.14 -3.21
C CYS A 123 22.42 -3.41 -2.35
N ASP A 124 22.19 -3.26 -1.04
CA ASP A 124 22.11 -4.39 -0.11
C ASP A 124 20.66 -4.90 0.05
N ILE A 125 19.68 -4.00 -0.11
CA ILE A 125 18.24 -4.27 0.03
C ILE A 125 17.52 -3.63 -1.16
N VAL A 126 16.70 -4.39 -1.86
CA VAL A 126 15.79 -3.86 -2.89
C VAL A 126 14.47 -3.48 -2.22
N THR A 127 13.89 -2.36 -2.63
CA THR A 127 12.56 -1.93 -2.24
C THR A 127 11.73 -1.58 -3.48
N HIS A 128 10.41 -1.55 -3.29
CA HIS A 128 9.42 -1.11 -4.27
C HIS A 128 8.15 -0.73 -3.52
N GLN A 129 7.42 0.29 -3.98
CA GLN A 129 6.09 0.58 -3.46
C GLN A 129 5.09 -0.48 -3.95
N LEU A 130 4.31 -1.06 -3.03
CA LEU A 130 3.21 -1.99 -3.33
C LEU A 130 1.88 -1.28 -3.10
N TYR A 131 1.15 -1.02 -4.17
CA TYR A 131 -0.18 -0.40 -4.11
C TYR A 131 -1.29 -1.43 -4.25
N PRO A 132 -2.29 -1.40 -3.37
CA PRO A 132 -3.38 -2.36 -3.39
C PRO A 132 -4.44 -2.02 -4.43
N ARG A 133 -5.17 -3.03 -4.88
CA ARG A 133 -6.50 -2.88 -5.48
C ARG A 133 -7.56 -3.51 -4.59
N ARG A 134 -8.78 -3.01 -4.73
CA ARG A 134 -9.99 -3.60 -4.13
C ARG A 134 -10.54 -4.72 -5.01
N ASN A 135 -9.70 -5.72 -5.31
CA ASN A 135 -10.10 -6.90 -6.06
C ASN A 135 -9.54 -8.17 -5.37
N PRO A 136 -10.40 -9.01 -4.78
CA PRO A 136 -9.95 -10.23 -4.08
C PRO A 136 -9.41 -11.31 -5.03
N ASP A 137 -9.72 -11.22 -6.33
CA ASP A 137 -9.21 -12.15 -7.34
C ASP A 137 -7.81 -11.76 -7.86
N ILE A 138 -7.23 -10.70 -7.32
CA ILE A 138 -5.91 -10.19 -7.71
C ILE A 138 -4.95 -10.17 -6.52
N SER A 139 -3.78 -10.76 -6.74
CA SER A 139 -2.65 -10.76 -5.83
C SER A 139 -1.68 -9.63 -6.21
N ASP A 140 -2.04 -8.36 -5.93
CA ASP A 140 -1.22 -7.20 -6.32
C ASP A 140 0.14 -7.17 -5.58
N PHE A 141 0.13 -7.47 -4.28
CA PHE A 141 1.30 -7.44 -3.41
C PHE A 141 2.19 -8.65 -3.71
N GLY A 142 1.57 -9.83 -3.89
CA GLY A 142 2.27 -11.06 -4.24
C GLY A 142 2.88 -10.99 -5.63
N PHE A 143 2.16 -10.41 -6.60
CA PHE A 143 2.64 -10.19 -7.94
C PHE A 143 3.96 -9.44 -8.01
N LEU A 144 3.97 -8.20 -7.51
CA LEU A 144 5.15 -7.36 -7.63
C LEU A 144 6.28 -7.86 -6.73
N THR A 145 5.95 -8.37 -5.54
CA THR A 145 6.95 -8.99 -4.67
C THR A 145 7.67 -10.13 -5.36
N LYS A 146 6.91 -11.06 -5.94
CA LYS A 146 7.48 -12.20 -6.65
C LYS A 146 8.26 -11.77 -7.88
N TYR A 147 7.74 -10.79 -8.62
CA TYR A 147 8.39 -10.25 -9.80
C TYR A 147 9.79 -9.70 -9.49
N VAL A 148 9.90 -8.83 -8.47
CA VAL A 148 11.18 -8.23 -8.08
C VAL A 148 12.11 -9.28 -7.46
N SER A 149 11.58 -10.12 -6.57
CA SER A 149 12.35 -11.16 -5.87
C SER A 149 12.95 -12.20 -6.84
N ASP A 150 12.18 -12.67 -7.82
CA ASP A 150 12.64 -13.68 -8.78
C ASP A 150 13.67 -13.13 -9.80
N LEU A 151 13.60 -11.83 -10.12
CA LEU A 151 14.46 -11.15 -11.09
C LEU A 151 15.72 -10.54 -10.47
N SER A 152 15.66 -10.08 -9.22
CA SER A 152 16.81 -9.48 -8.55
C SER A 152 17.87 -10.52 -8.21
N GLN A 153 19.14 -10.09 -8.21
CA GLN A 153 20.25 -10.88 -7.67
C GLN A 153 20.54 -10.53 -6.20
N VAL A 154 19.89 -9.50 -5.66
CA VAL A 154 19.90 -9.16 -4.24
C VAL A 154 18.85 -10.00 -3.52
N LYS A 155 19.26 -10.67 -2.44
CA LYS A 155 18.38 -11.59 -1.69
C LYS A 155 17.37 -10.86 -0.81
N GLU A 156 17.72 -9.67 -0.34
CA GLU A 156 16.86 -8.89 0.55
C GLU A 156 15.92 -8.01 -0.26
N PHE A 157 14.61 -8.28 -0.13
CA PHE A 157 13.56 -7.47 -0.73
C PHE A 157 12.57 -7.02 0.35
N TRP A 158 12.59 -5.72 0.63
CA TRP A 158 11.79 -5.08 1.68
C TRP A 158 10.86 -4.06 1.03
N PRO A 159 9.68 -4.47 0.53
CA PRO A 159 8.74 -3.57 -0.13
C PRO A 159 8.07 -2.59 0.83
N CYS A 160 7.73 -1.40 0.31
CA CYS A 160 6.88 -0.42 0.98
C CYS A 160 5.41 -0.82 0.76
N MET A 161 4.80 -1.45 1.77
CA MET A 161 3.44 -1.95 1.66
C MET A 161 2.42 -0.87 1.98
N HIS A 162 1.73 -0.37 0.96
CA HIS A 162 0.70 0.64 1.15
C HIS A 162 -0.61 0.04 1.68
N VAL A 163 -0.66 -0.12 3.01
CA VAL A 163 -1.86 -0.57 3.73
C VAL A 163 -2.64 0.58 4.37
N GLU A 164 -2.21 1.81 4.13
CA GLU A 164 -2.70 3.00 4.79
C GLU A 164 -4.13 3.37 4.36
N GLU A 165 -4.68 4.35 5.08
CA GLU A 165 -6.05 4.82 4.90
C GLU A 165 -6.35 5.32 3.49
N TYR A 166 -5.46 6.13 2.91
CA TYR A 166 -5.67 6.71 1.59
C TYR A 166 -5.58 5.68 0.46
N SER A 167 -4.91 4.56 0.72
CA SER A 167 -4.69 3.49 -0.25
C SER A 167 -5.95 2.65 -0.40
N CYS A 168 -6.38 1.97 0.66
CA CYS A 168 -7.60 1.16 0.62
C CYS A 168 -8.41 1.12 1.92
N SER A 169 -7.92 1.66 3.04
CA SER A 169 -8.61 1.61 4.35
C SER A 169 -8.85 0.18 4.87
N PHE A 170 -7.80 -0.65 4.84
CA PHE A 170 -7.92 -2.05 5.22
C PHE A 170 -8.30 -2.24 6.69
N THR A 171 -9.04 -3.32 6.96
CA THR A 171 -9.20 -3.92 8.28
C THR A 171 -7.91 -4.62 8.73
N PRO A 172 -7.69 -4.84 10.04
CA PRO A 172 -6.52 -5.57 10.50
C PRO A 172 -6.36 -6.97 9.87
N ASP A 173 -7.46 -7.66 9.60
CA ASP A 173 -7.45 -8.99 8.96
C ASP A 173 -7.01 -8.93 7.48
N GLU A 174 -7.45 -7.89 6.75
CA GLU A 174 -7.00 -7.63 5.38
C GLU A 174 -5.52 -7.20 5.34
N VAL A 175 -5.04 -6.44 6.34
CA VAL A 175 -3.61 -6.12 6.46
C VAL A 175 -2.79 -7.39 6.68
N ILE A 176 -3.23 -8.30 7.57
CA ILE A 176 -2.59 -9.61 7.73
C ILE A 176 -2.52 -10.33 6.37
N GLU A 177 -3.62 -10.38 5.62
CA GLU A 177 -3.63 -11.08 4.34
C GLU A 177 -2.67 -10.45 3.32
N LYS A 178 -2.69 -9.11 3.17
CA LYS A 178 -1.84 -8.42 2.21
C LYS A 178 -0.35 -8.52 2.54
N VAL A 179 0.02 -8.42 3.81
CA VAL A 179 1.41 -8.61 4.24
C VAL A 179 1.83 -10.08 4.06
N SER A 180 0.93 -11.03 4.35
CA SER A 180 1.18 -12.46 4.10
C SER A 180 1.40 -12.77 2.62
N GLU A 181 0.62 -12.14 1.74
CA GLU A 181 0.71 -12.24 0.28
C GLU A 181 2.12 -11.89 -0.22
N SER A 182 2.73 -10.84 0.35
CA SER A 182 4.11 -10.45 0.01
C SER A 182 5.13 -11.47 0.53
N VAL A 183 5.03 -11.88 1.80
CA VAL A 183 6.01 -12.79 2.42
C VAL A 183 6.01 -14.17 1.73
N ARG A 184 4.84 -14.73 1.41
CA ARG A 184 4.76 -15.99 0.64
C ARG A 184 5.19 -15.88 -0.81
N SER A 185 5.37 -14.64 -1.29
CA SER A 185 5.82 -14.32 -2.65
C SER A 185 7.31 -13.97 -2.73
N GLY A 186 8.01 -13.84 -1.60
CA GLY A 186 9.46 -13.63 -1.58
C GLY A 186 9.96 -12.39 -0.85
N ALA A 187 9.10 -11.62 -0.17
CA ALA A 187 9.55 -10.54 0.70
C ALA A 187 10.30 -11.10 1.92
N THR A 188 11.45 -10.51 2.24
CA THR A 188 12.30 -10.89 3.39
C THR A 188 12.25 -9.89 4.53
N GLY A 189 11.68 -8.72 4.28
CA GLY A 189 11.42 -7.65 5.24
C GLY A 189 10.27 -6.79 4.76
N ILE A 190 9.89 -5.79 5.54
CA ILE A 190 8.82 -4.84 5.19
C ILE A 190 9.21 -3.45 5.70
N HIS A 191 8.74 -2.42 5.02
CA HIS A 191 8.63 -1.07 5.59
C HIS A 191 7.27 -0.48 5.21
N TYR A 192 6.82 0.49 6.00
CA TYR A 192 5.54 1.17 5.83
C TYR A 192 5.78 2.65 5.50
N TYR A 193 4.77 3.31 4.94
CA TYR A 193 4.86 4.72 4.62
C TYR A 193 4.95 5.56 5.90
N LEU A 194 6.17 6.01 6.19
CA LEU A 194 6.57 6.52 7.51
C LEU A 194 5.70 7.67 7.99
N ALA A 195 5.32 8.60 7.11
CA ALA A 195 4.58 9.80 7.50
C ALA A 195 3.21 9.48 8.13
N ASP A 196 2.56 8.40 7.69
CA ASP A 196 1.29 7.98 8.26
C ASP A 196 1.49 7.03 9.46
N THR A 197 2.50 6.15 9.41
CA THR A 197 2.80 5.21 10.51
C THR A 197 3.34 5.90 11.77
N VAL A 198 4.04 7.03 11.66
CA VAL A 198 4.57 7.80 12.82
C VAL A 198 3.81 9.10 13.09
N GLY A 199 2.71 9.34 12.39
CA GLY A 199 1.81 10.46 12.65
C GLY A 199 2.39 11.85 12.33
N THR A 200 3.38 11.95 11.43
CA THR A 200 4.03 13.22 11.06
C THR A 200 3.40 13.90 9.85
N ARG A 201 2.36 13.31 9.24
CA ARG A 201 1.63 13.93 8.14
C ARG A 201 0.99 15.25 8.59
N SER A 202 1.44 16.37 8.03
CA SER A 202 0.86 17.70 8.30
C SER A 202 -0.17 18.10 7.24
N GLY A 203 -1.17 18.92 7.62
CA GLY A 203 -2.15 19.48 6.69
C GLY A 203 -3.54 18.85 6.80
N VAL A 204 -4.37 19.05 5.76
CA VAL A 204 -5.76 18.57 5.75
C VAL A 204 -5.78 17.04 5.80
N ARG A 205 -6.51 16.46 6.78
CA ARG A 205 -6.62 15.00 7.04
C ARG A 205 -5.45 14.36 7.81
N TYR A 206 -4.66 15.07 8.61
CA TYR A 206 -3.62 14.47 9.45
C TYR A 206 -4.13 13.36 10.41
N LEU A 207 -5.38 13.46 10.89
CA LEU A 207 -6.04 12.41 11.67
C LEU A 207 -6.40 11.15 10.86
N HIS A 208 -6.14 11.13 9.54
CA HIS A 208 -6.29 9.93 8.70
C HIS A 208 -5.03 9.04 8.72
N SER A 209 -3.98 9.42 9.44
CA SER A 209 -2.81 8.57 9.64
C SER A 209 -3.17 7.32 10.44
N GLU A 210 -2.50 6.20 10.20
CA GLU A 210 -2.63 4.94 10.94
C GLU A 210 -2.46 5.18 12.44
N TYR A 211 -1.44 5.96 12.82
CA TYR A 211 -1.07 6.20 14.21
C TYR A 211 -2.22 6.79 15.05
N PHE A 212 -2.92 7.79 14.52
CA PHE A 212 -4.01 8.49 15.23
C PHE A 212 -5.41 7.99 14.85
N GLY A 213 -5.65 7.75 13.56
CA GLY A 213 -6.97 7.45 13.02
C GLY A 213 -7.34 5.98 13.06
N ALA A 214 -6.38 5.08 12.86
CA ALA A 214 -6.61 3.64 12.78
C ALA A 214 -5.62 2.87 13.70
N PRO A 215 -5.67 3.09 15.03
CA PRO A 215 -4.70 2.51 15.96
C PRO A 215 -4.67 0.98 15.96
N GLU A 216 -5.78 0.31 15.58
CA GLU A 216 -5.80 -1.14 15.40
C GLU A 216 -5.03 -1.59 14.15
N ARG A 217 -5.00 -0.76 13.09
CA ARG A 217 -4.21 -1.02 11.89
C ARG A 217 -2.73 -0.78 12.19
N TRP A 218 -2.40 0.32 12.83
CA TRP A 218 -1.06 0.58 13.33
C TRP A 218 -0.56 -0.54 14.26
N GLN A 219 -1.41 -1.04 15.17
CA GLN A 219 -1.05 -2.14 16.06
C GLN A 219 -0.69 -3.42 15.30
N ILE A 220 -1.46 -3.77 14.26
CA ILE A 220 -1.16 -4.96 13.48
C ILE A 220 0.08 -4.78 12.60
N GLU A 221 0.31 -3.59 12.04
CA GLU A 221 1.53 -3.25 11.30
C GLU A 221 2.78 -3.47 12.18
N MET A 222 2.76 -2.96 13.41
CA MET A 222 3.88 -3.15 14.36
C MET A 222 4.03 -4.62 14.77
N ALA A 223 2.93 -5.34 15.01
CA ALA A 223 2.99 -6.76 15.35
C ALA A 223 3.53 -7.62 14.20
N LEU A 224 3.23 -7.27 12.94
CA LEU A 224 3.75 -7.95 11.75
C LEU A 224 5.25 -7.68 11.56
N LEU A 225 5.73 -6.46 11.82
CA LEU A 225 7.16 -6.13 11.86
C LEU A 225 7.90 -7.00 12.88
N GLU A 226 7.38 -7.09 14.10
CA GLU A 226 7.95 -7.89 15.18
C GLU A 226 7.95 -9.39 14.85
N GLU A 227 6.82 -9.92 14.35
CA GLU A 227 6.69 -11.33 14.01
C GLU A 227 7.61 -11.73 12.86
N LEU A 228 7.68 -10.92 11.78
CA LEU A 228 8.57 -11.17 10.65
C LEU A 228 10.04 -11.16 11.08
N GLY A 229 10.42 -10.25 11.99
CA GLY A 229 11.79 -10.19 12.54
C GLY A 229 12.17 -11.38 13.43
N ARG A 230 11.20 -12.19 13.87
CA ARG A 230 11.41 -13.32 14.79
C ARG A 230 11.18 -14.68 14.14
N MET A 231 10.35 -14.77 13.11
CA MET A 231 10.05 -16.02 12.43
C MET A 231 11.24 -16.54 11.61
N ASN A 232 11.26 -17.85 11.35
CA ASN A 232 12.18 -18.41 10.37
C ASN A 232 11.76 -18.01 8.96
N GLN A 233 12.74 -17.83 8.07
CA GLN A 233 12.47 -17.64 6.64
C GLN A 233 11.64 -18.81 6.08
N LEU A 234 10.71 -18.49 5.19
CA LEU A 234 9.90 -19.49 4.50
C LEU A 234 10.78 -20.35 3.59
N LYS A 235 10.43 -21.65 3.52
CA LYS A 235 11.04 -22.57 2.56
C LYS A 235 10.22 -22.56 1.29
N PHE A 236 10.78 -21.99 0.22
CA PHE A 236 10.13 -21.95 -1.09
C PHE A 236 10.30 -23.28 -1.84
N PRO A 237 9.27 -23.77 -2.54
CA PRO A 237 9.39 -24.98 -3.35
C PRO A 237 10.16 -24.70 -4.65
N GLU A 238 10.81 -25.71 -5.21
CA GLU A 238 11.44 -25.59 -6.53
C GLU A 238 10.37 -25.50 -7.64
N PRO A 239 10.38 -24.44 -8.46
CA PRO A 239 9.37 -24.23 -9.50
C PRO A 239 9.57 -25.16 -10.69
N ASP A 240 8.48 -25.76 -11.20
CA ASP A 240 8.42 -26.47 -12.49
C ASP A 240 7.61 -25.71 -13.55
N CYS A 241 7.27 -24.45 -13.25
CA CYS A 241 6.57 -23.50 -14.10
C CYS A 241 7.31 -22.14 -14.07
N ALA A 242 7.23 -21.38 -15.16
CA ALA A 242 7.75 -20.03 -15.20
C ALA A 242 6.86 -19.06 -15.98
N ILE A 243 7.04 -17.76 -15.71
CA ILE A 243 6.42 -16.67 -16.46
C ILE A 243 7.55 -15.86 -17.10
N PHE A 244 7.55 -15.80 -18.44
CA PHE A 244 8.40 -14.89 -19.19
C PHE A 244 7.79 -13.48 -19.11
N ALA A 245 8.39 -12.63 -18.28
CA ALA A 245 7.99 -11.26 -18.15
C ALA A 245 8.75 -10.39 -19.15
N CYS A 246 8.12 -10.13 -20.29
CA CYS A 246 8.71 -9.40 -21.39
C CYS A 246 8.99 -7.93 -21.03
N LEU A 247 10.26 -7.61 -20.77
CA LEU A 247 10.67 -6.31 -20.28
C LEU A 247 10.51 -5.23 -21.35
N ASP A 248 10.80 -5.53 -22.61
CA ASP A 248 10.68 -4.53 -23.67
C ASP A 248 9.22 -4.25 -24.06
N THR A 249 8.29 -5.19 -23.87
CA THR A 249 6.87 -4.88 -23.94
C THR A 249 6.44 -3.98 -22.79
N LEU A 250 6.88 -4.28 -21.57
CA LEU A 250 6.59 -3.42 -20.41
C LEU A 250 7.13 -1.99 -20.63
N ARG A 251 8.30 -1.86 -21.26
CA ARG A 251 8.90 -0.58 -21.66
C ARG A 251 8.23 0.11 -22.85
N SER A 252 7.27 -0.52 -23.51
CA SER A 252 6.60 0.05 -24.68
C SER A 252 5.37 0.89 -24.35
N TYR A 253 4.79 0.70 -23.16
CA TYR A 253 3.57 1.39 -22.76
C TYR A 253 3.79 2.91 -22.66
N VAL A 254 2.84 3.70 -23.14
CA VAL A 254 2.92 5.16 -23.14
C VAL A 254 2.68 5.74 -21.74
N GLY A 255 3.43 6.79 -21.39
CA GLY A 255 3.30 7.52 -20.13
C GLY A 255 4.28 7.06 -19.04
N VAL A 256 4.30 7.74 -17.90
CA VAL A 256 5.26 7.49 -16.80
C VAL A 256 4.70 6.60 -15.68
N SER A 257 3.39 6.32 -15.73
CA SER A 257 2.68 5.48 -14.75
C SER A 257 1.74 4.53 -15.47
N VAL A 258 2.01 3.24 -15.39
CA VAL A 258 1.22 2.20 -16.05
C VAL A 258 1.17 0.97 -15.17
N TYR A 259 0.06 0.27 -15.24
CA TYR A 259 -0.13 -0.99 -14.55
C TYR A 259 -0.13 -2.16 -15.55
N PRO A 260 0.82 -3.09 -15.48
CA PRO A 260 0.88 -4.26 -16.36
C PRO A 260 -0.11 -5.33 -15.92
N THR A 261 -1.38 -5.02 -16.11
CA THR A 261 -2.50 -5.86 -15.67
C THR A 261 -2.45 -7.26 -16.25
N ARG A 262 -1.93 -7.43 -17.47
CA ARG A 262 -1.83 -8.72 -18.16
C ARG A 262 -1.02 -9.75 -17.38
N THR A 263 0.23 -9.46 -17.11
CA THR A 263 1.12 -10.35 -16.34
C THR A 263 0.59 -10.57 -14.91
N MET A 264 0.00 -9.55 -14.31
CA MET A 264 -0.58 -9.63 -12.96
C MET A 264 -1.83 -10.52 -12.88
N THR A 265 -2.67 -10.50 -13.90
CA THR A 265 -3.82 -11.41 -14.02
C THR A 265 -3.33 -12.86 -14.14
N ILE A 266 -2.33 -13.11 -15.00
CA ILE A 266 -1.76 -14.46 -15.16
C ILE A 266 -1.12 -14.94 -13.85
N HIS A 267 -0.41 -14.06 -13.14
CA HIS A 267 0.11 -14.34 -11.79
C HIS A 267 -1.01 -14.81 -10.87
N SER A 268 -2.06 -14.00 -10.74
CA SER A 268 -3.16 -14.24 -9.81
C SER A 268 -3.93 -15.51 -10.16
N LEU A 269 -4.13 -15.79 -11.45
CA LEU A 269 -4.76 -17.02 -11.91
C LEU A 269 -3.91 -18.26 -11.62
N LEU A 270 -2.58 -18.18 -11.67
CA LEU A 270 -1.69 -19.31 -11.32
C LEU A 270 -1.54 -19.50 -9.80
N GLU A 271 -1.45 -18.42 -9.05
CA GLU A 271 -1.36 -18.43 -7.59
C GLU A 271 -2.68 -18.91 -6.96
N LEU A 272 -3.80 -18.29 -7.29
CA LEU A 272 -5.04 -18.47 -6.52
C LEU A 272 -5.79 -19.74 -6.95
N GLN A 273 -5.68 -20.16 -8.21
CA GLN A 273 -6.56 -21.18 -8.79
C GLN A 273 -5.97 -22.60 -8.75
N PRO A 274 -4.86 -22.93 -9.44
CA PRO A 274 -4.20 -24.21 -9.28
C PRO A 274 -3.15 -24.21 -8.16
N LYS A 275 -2.78 -23.04 -7.60
CA LYS A 275 -1.75 -22.90 -6.56
C LYS A 275 -0.41 -23.50 -7.02
N VAL A 276 -0.01 -23.15 -8.23
CA VAL A 276 1.28 -23.54 -8.83
C VAL A 276 2.34 -22.56 -8.36
N PHE A 277 3.48 -23.06 -7.89
CA PHE A 277 4.63 -22.21 -7.65
C PHE A 277 5.45 -22.06 -8.93
N PHE A 278 5.73 -20.82 -9.32
CA PHE A 278 6.41 -20.50 -10.58
C PHE A 278 7.61 -19.58 -10.33
N ARG A 279 8.35 -19.26 -11.39
CA ARG A 279 9.44 -18.27 -11.35
C ARG A 279 9.29 -17.26 -12.48
N TYR A 280 9.52 -15.98 -12.21
CA TYR A 280 9.73 -14.99 -13.25
C TYR A 280 11.13 -15.06 -13.86
N PHE A 281 11.20 -14.81 -15.15
CA PHE A 281 12.44 -14.48 -15.84
C PHE A 281 12.13 -13.52 -17.00
N ASN A 282 13.13 -12.78 -17.44
CA ASN A 282 13.03 -11.83 -18.54
C ASN A 282 14.27 -11.95 -19.46
N GLU A 283 14.37 -11.08 -20.45
CA GLU A 283 15.49 -10.97 -21.38
C GLU A 283 16.83 -10.82 -20.63
N GLY A 284 16.86 -10.01 -19.57
CA GLY A 284 18.02 -9.82 -18.71
C GLY A 284 18.47 -11.10 -17.99
N SER A 285 17.50 -11.92 -17.54
CA SER A 285 17.76 -13.20 -16.89
C SER A 285 18.41 -14.19 -17.85
N LEU A 286 17.96 -14.18 -19.11
CA LEU A 286 18.53 -15.02 -20.17
C LEU A 286 19.93 -14.56 -20.57
N ALA A 287 20.11 -13.26 -20.80
CA ALA A 287 21.39 -12.67 -21.18
C ALA A 287 22.48 -12.94 -20.13
N ARG A 288 22.12 -12.86 -18.84
CA ARG A 288 23.00 -13.08 -17.69
C ARG A 288 23.05 -14.55 -17.23
N LYS A 289 22.31 -15.46 -17.88
CA LYS A 289 22.22 -16.89 -17.55
C LYS A 289 21.80 -17.16 -16.08
N LEU A 290 20.88 -16.35 -15.57
CA LEU A 290 20.35 -16.45 -14.20
C LEU A 290 19.27 -17.52 -14.05
N VAL A 291 18.82 -18.10 -15.17
CA VAL A 291 17.76 -19.09 -15.22
C VAL A 291 18.12 -20.24 -16.16
N ASP A 292 17.78 -21.46 -15.76
CA ASP A 292 17.84 -22.66 -16.59
C ASP A 292 16.42 -23.05 -17.02
N LEU A 293 16.09 -22.81 -18.29
CA LEU A 293 14.76 -23.08 -18.84
C LEU A 293 14.43 -24.58 -18.86
N SER A 294 15.43 -25.48 -18.84
CA SER A 294 15.19 -26.93 -18.91
C SER A 294 14.52 -27.48 -17.65
N ARG A 295 14.50 -26.71 -16.56
CA ARG A 295 13.83 -27.06 -15.31
C ARG A 295 12.31 -26.92 -15.37
N PHE A 296 11.80 -26.14 -16.33
CA PHE A 296 10.38 -25.84 -16.43
C PHE A 296 9.68 -26.80 -17.38
N LYS A 297 8.48 -27.24 -17.01
CA LYS A 297 7.56 -27.97 -17.89
C LYS A 297 6.76 -27.00 -18.76
N VAL A 298 6.40 -25.86 -18.19
CA VAL A 298 5.58 -24.83 -18.82
C VAL A 298 6.20 -23.45 -18.60
N ILE A 299 6.26 -22.67 -19.67
CA ILE A 299 6.53 -21.24 -19.64
C ILE A 299 5.27 -20.52 -20.14
N PHE A 300 4.73 -19.61 -19.33
CA PHE A 300 3.70 -18.66 -19.75
C PHE A 300 4.38 -17.38 -20.26
N ALA A 301 3.94 -16.87 -21.41
CA ALA A 301 4.40 -15.60 -21.97
C ALA A 301 3.20 -14.65 -22.12
N PRO A 302 2.82 -13.96 -21.03
CA PRO A 302 1.89 -12.84 -21.12
C PRO A 302 2.57 -11.64 -21.78
N ASP A 303 1.79 -10.84 -22.50
CA ASP A 303 2.16 -9.48 -22.90
C ASP A 303 3.56 -9.36 -23.53
N ALA A 304 3.80 -10.11 -24.60
CA ALA A 304 5.13 -10.33 -25.16
C ALA A 304 5.25 -9.79 -26.59
N LYS A 305 4.60 -8.66 -26.89
CA LYS A 305 4.58 -8.05 -28.23
C LYS A 305 5.96 -7.66 -28.77
N TYR A 306 6.83 -7.08 -27.92
CA TYR A 306 8.15 -6.59 -28.29
C TYR A 306 9.25 -7.40 -27.63
N VAL A 307 9.97 -8.24 -28.39
CA VAL A 307 10.98 -9.16 -27.84
C VAL A 307 12.24 -9.14 -28.69
N ASP A 308 13.41 -9.23 -28.07
CA ASP A 308 14.66 -9.38 -28.78
C ASP A 308 14.87 -10.80 -29.36
N ARG A 309 15.71 -10.90 -30.39
CA ARG A 309 16.00 -12.19 -31.06
C ARG A 309 16.70 -13.20 -30.14
N PRO A 310 17.66 -12.80 -29.27
CA PRO A 310 18.27 -13.72 -28.33
C PRO A 310 17.27 -14.42 -27.39
N ALA A 311 16.31 -13.70 -26.82
CA ALA A 311 15.28 -14.30 -25.97
C ALA A 311 14.38 -15.25 -26.76
N LEU A 312 13.99 -14.87 -27.98
CA LEU A 312 13.19 -15.74 -28.86
C LEU A 312 13.93 -17.04 -29.20
N ALA A 313 15.24 -16.98 -29.49
CA ALA A 313 16.04 -18.17 -29.76
C ALA A 313 16.16 -19.09 -28.53
N ALA A 314 16.23 -18.52 -27.32
CA ALA A 314 16.22 -19.29 -26.08
C ALA A 314 14.88 -20.00 -25.85
N LEU A 315 13.75 -19.30 -26.07
CA LEU A 315 12.42 -19.87 -25.98
C LEU A 315 12.19 -20.97 -27.04
N GLU A 316 12.63 -20.75 -28.28
CA GLU A 316 12.56 -21.76 -29.34
C GLU A 316 13.36 -23.01 -28.98
N THR A 317 14.57 -22.85 -28.45
CA THR A 317 15.41 -23.95 -27.99
C THR A 317 14.74 -24.73 -26.86
N TYR A 318 14.15 -24.04 -25.89
CA TYR A 318 13.37 -24.64 -24.81
C TYR A 318 12.23 -25.52 -25.33
N VAL A 319 11.42 -24.99 -26.26
CA VAL A 319 10.29 -25.75 -26.85
C VAL A 319 10.81 -26.95 -27.63
N LYS A 320 11.79 -26.77 -28.52
CA LYS A 320 12.39 -27.86 -29.30
C LYS A 320 12.91 -28.99 -28.41
N ASN A 321 13.40 -28.66 -27.21
CA ASN A 321 13.92 -29.62 -26.25
C ASN A 321 12.87 -30.34 -25.42
N GLY A 322 11.58 -29.99 -25.51
CA GLY A 322 10.49 -30.68 -24.81
C GLY A 322 9.59 -29.79 -23.98
N GLY A 323 9.89 -28.49 -23.90
CA GLY A 323 9.09 -27.53 -23.14
C GLY A 323 7.73 -27.22 -23.78
N THR A 324 6.75 -26.88 -22.94
CA THR A 324 5.50 -26.25 -23.39
C THR A 324 5.61 -24.74 -23.22
N LEU A 325 5.35 -23.98 -24.29
CA LEU A 325 5.20 -22.52 -24.25
C LEU A 325 3.72 -22.16 -24.41
N ILE A 326 3.17 -21.39 -23.47
CA ILE A 326 1.78 -20.90 -23.50
C ILE A 326 1.80 -19.39 -23.70
N VAL A 327 1.25 -18.93 -24.81
CA VAL A 327 1.25 -17.53 -25.23
C VAL A 327 -0.15 -16.98 -25.13
N THR A 328 -0.37 -16.06 -24.20
CA THR A 328 -1.70 -15.52 -23.86
C THR A 328 -2.01 -14.17 -24.50
N ASP A 329 -1.01 -13.54 -25.13
CA ASP A 329 -1.15 -12.31 -25.89
C ASP A 329 -1.20 -12.63 -27.40
N PRO A 330 -2.30 -12.32 -28.11
CA PRO A 330 -2.42 -12.60 -29.54
C PRO A 330 -1.43 -11.82 -30.42
N GLN A 331 -0.84 -10.75 -29.89
CA GLN A 331 0.18 -9.95 -30.56
C GLN A 331 1.61 -10.32 -30.14
N ALA A 332 1.80 -11.37 -29.36
CA ALA A 332 3.13 -11.79 -28.94
C ALA A 332 4.08 -12.01 -30.13
N PHE A 333 5.32 -11.58 -29.93
CA PHE A 333 6.44 -11.69 -30.87
C PHE A 333 6.15 -11.02 -32.21
N SER A 334 5.48 -9.86 -32.20
CA SER A 334 5.18 -9.11 -33.43
C SER A 334 6.36 -8.29 -33.90
N PHE A 335 7.12 -7.71 -32.97
CA PHE A 335 8.21 -6.79 -33.30
C PHE A 335 9.41 -6.97 -32.39
N THR A 336 10.59 -6.59 -32.88
CA THR A 336 11.74 -6.33 -32.01
C THR A 336 11.67 -4.92 -31.44
N PRO A 337 12.44 -4.61 -30.39
CA PRO A 337 12.63 -3.24 -29.90
C PRO A 337 13.21 -2.27 -30.95
N ALA A 338 13.78 -2.78 -32.04
CA ALA A 338 14.30 -2.01 -33.16
C ALA A 338 13.27 -1.76 -34.28
N ALA A 339 12.00 -2.08 -34.02
CA ALA A 339 10.88 -2.04 -34.96
C ALA A 339 11.03 -3.03 -36.14
N GLU A 340 11.78 -4.13 -35.96
CA GLU A 340 11.83 -5.18 -36.98
C GLU A 340 10.62 -6.09 -36.85
N ASP A 341 10.06 -6.45 -37.99
CA ASP A 341 8.95 -7.40 -38.10
C ASP A 341 9.40 -8.83 -37.76
N LEU A 342 8.65 -9.50 -36.88
CA LEU A 342 8.89 -10.87 -36.43
C LEU A 342 7.85 -11.87 -36.96
N ARG A 343 7.08 -11.56 -38.01
CA ARG A 343 6.13 -12.48 -38.65
C ARG A 343 6.71 -13.87 -38.94
N GLU A 344 7.96 -13.93 -39.40
CA GLU A 344 8.61 -15.22 -39.66
C GLU A 344 8.84 -16.01 -38.37
N VAL A 345 9.23 -15.36 -37.27
CA VAL A 345 9.33 -16.02 -35.97
C VAL A 345 7.96 -16.49 -35.49
N ARG A 346 6.89 -15.70 -35.66
CA ARG A 346 5.53 -16.14 -35.32
C ARG A 346 5.13 -17.38 -36.13
N ARG A 347 5.54 -17.47 -37.40
CA ARG A 347 5.32 -18.64 -38.24
C ARG A 347 6.07 -19.86 -37.74
N THR A 348 7.37 -19.74 -37.46
CA THR A 348 8.25 -20.89 -37.15
C THR A 348 8.27 -21.29 -35.68
N LEU A 349 7.91 -20.38 -34.77
CA LEU A 349 7.86 -20.64 -33.32
C LEU A 349 6.42 -20.79 -32.82
N LEU A 350 5.53 -19.85 -33.15
CA LEU A 350 4.14 -19.88 -32.65
C LEU A 350 3.19 -20.74 -33.50
N GLY A 351 3.63 -21.13 -34.70
CA GLY A 351 2.81 -21.85 -35.66
C GLY A 351 1.71 -20.98 -36.29
N ILE A 352 1.90 -19.65 -36.33
CA ILE A 352 0.90 -18.69 -36.84
C ILE A 352 1.40 -18.11 -38.17
N ALA A 353 0.70 -18.41 -39.26
CA ALA A 353 0.98 -17.85 -40.58
C ALA A 353 0.50 -16.41 -40.72
N ASP A 354 -0.64 -16.08 -40.10
CA ASP A 354 -1.23 -14.74 -40.10
C ASP A 354 -2.16 -14.56 -38.89
N ALA A 355 -2.37 -13.31 -38.46
CA ALA A 355 -3.30 -12.97 -37.39
C ALA A 355 -4.06 -11.69 -37.77
N LYS A 356 -5.38 -11.77 -37.83
CA LYS A 356 -6.25 -10.65 -38.18
C LYS A 356 -7.19 -10.36 -37.04
N GLU A 357 -7.52 -9.09 -36.83
CA GLU A 357 -8.52 -8.72 -35.83
C GLU A 357 -9.85 -9.42 -36.13
N ALA A 358 -10.46 -9.99 -35.10
CA ALA A 358 -11.74 -10.69 -35.21
C ALA A 358 -12.91 -9.69 -35.19
N ASP A 359 -14.04 -10.09 -35.77
CA ASP A 359 -15.25 -9.27 -35.79
C ASP A 359 -15.76 -8.93 -34.38
N ALA A 360 -16.43 -7.79 -34.26
CA ALA A 360 -16.91 -7.29 -32.97
C ALA A 360 -17.94 -8.21 -32.27
N ASN A 361 -18.60 -9.09 -33.02
CA ASN A 361 -19.56 -10.09 -32.55
C ASN A 361 -18.90 -11.35 -31.96
N VAL A 362 -17.57 -11.49 -32.06
CA VAL A 362 -16.82 -12.54 -31.40
C VAL A 362 -16.70 -12.21 -29.91
N THR A 363 -17.52 -12.86 -29.09
CA THR A 363 -17.63 -12.59 -27.65
C THR A 363 -17.16 -13.75 -26.77
N ALA A 364 -16.93 -14.93 -27.37
CA ALA A 364 -16.49 -16.12 -26.65
C ALA A 364 -15.66 -17.04 -27.54
N PHE A 365 -14.82 -17.88 -26.92
CA PHE A 365 -14.14 -18.98 -27.59
C PHE A 365 -14.24 -20.28 -26.78
N HIS A 366 -14.18 -21.39 -27.50
CA HIS A 366 -14.24 -22.74 -26.97
C HIS A 366 -12.87 -23.40 -27.01
N TYR A 367 -12.41 -23.91 -25.86
CA TYR A 367 -11.16 -24.64 -25.73
C TYR A 367 -11.23 -25.60 -24.52
N ALA A 368 -10.81 -26.85 -24.69
CA ALA A 368 -10.79 -27.87 -23.63
C ALA A 368 -12.13 -28.02 -22.88
N ASP A 369 -13.23 -28.09 -23.64
CA ASP A 369 -14.62 -28.16 -23.15
C ASP A 369 -15.09 -26.94 -22.33
N LEU A 370 -14.30 -25.86 -22.31
CA LEU A 370 -14.64 -24.59 -21.68
C LEU A 370 -15.10 -23.59 -22.73
N THR A 371 -16.05 -22.74 -22.35
CA THR A 371 -16.43 -21.52 -23.08
C THR A 371 -15.87 -20.33 -22.30
N LEU A 372 -14.96 -19.60 -22.91
CA LEU A 372 -14.21 -18.51 -22.31
C LEU A 372 -14.66 -17.17 -22.90
N PRO A 373 -14.77 -16.11 -22.09
CA PRO A 373 -15.09 -14.79 -22.60
C PRO A 373 -13.94 -14.26 -23.47
N VAL A 374 -14.30 -13.48 -24.47
CA VAL A 374 -13.35 -12.64 -25.21
C VAL A 374 -13.48 -11.23 -24.67
N GLY A 375 -12.41 -10.72 -24.08
CA GLY A 375 -12.36 -9.36 -23.55
C GLY A 375 -12.31 -8.31 -24.65
N ASN A 376 -12.40 -7.03 -24.25
CA ASN A 376 -12.26 -5.91 -25.19
C ASN A 376 -10.80 -5.70 -25.62
N ALA A 377 -9.84 -6.22 -24.86
CA ALA A 377 -8.41 -6.08 -25.11
C ALA A 377 -7.92 -7.06 -26.19
N GLY A 378 -8.23 -6.80 -27.46
CA GLY A 378 -7.62 -7.51 -28.60
C GLY A 378 -8.14 -8.94 -28.81
N ARG A 379 -8.81 -9.13 -29.95
CA ARG A 379 -9.28 -10.44 -30.44
C ARG A 379 -8.75 -10.64 -31.84
N PHE A 380 -8.09 -11.77 -32.07
CA PHE A 380 -7.46 -12.08 -33.34
C PHE A 380 -7.83 -13.49 -33.78
N VAL A 381 -8.25 -13.61 -35.03
CA VAL A 381 -8.36 -14.89 -35.73
C VAL A 381 -6.96 -15.32 -36.14
N LEU A 382 -6.51 -16.45 -35.60
CA LEU A 382 -5.18 -16.99 -35.84
C LEU A 382 -5.20 -17.99 -37.00
N THR A 383 -4.44 -17.72 -38.06
CA THR A 383 -4.28 -18.65 -39.18
C THR A 383 -3.12 -19.60 -38.88
N PRO A 384 -3.36 -20.91 -38.67
CA PRO A 384 -2.29 -21.86 -38.40
C PRO A 384 -1.36 -22.02 -39.61
N THR A 385 -0.06 -22.22 -39.36
CA THR A 385 0.89 -22.66 -40.39
C THR A 385 0.81 -24.17 -40.63
N ALA A 386 1.54 -24.67 -41.63
CA ALA A 386 1.64 -26.11 -41.88
C ALA A 386 2.22 -26.85 -40.66
N GLY A 387 1.51 -27.90 -40.21
CA GLY A 387 1.88 -28.67 -39.02
C GLY A 387 1.32 -28.12 -37.70
N ALA A 388 0.80 -26.90 -37.69
CA ALA A 388 -0.01 -26.39 -36.58
C ALA A 388 -1.49 -26.77 -36.77
N ARG A 389 -2.24 -26.85 -35.67
CA ARG A 389 -3.68 -27.15 -35.69
C ARG A 389 -4.48 -26.13 -34.89
N THR A 390 -5.70 -25.84 -35.32
CA THR A 390 -6.67 -25.12 -34.48
C THR A 390 -7.10 -26.04 -33.33
N ALA A 391 -6.75 -25.67 -32.11
CA ALA A 391 -7.11 -26.38 -30.88
C ALA A 391 -8.37 -25.82 -30.22
N GLY A 392 -8.76 -24.58 -30.56
CA GLY A 392 -9.96 -23.92 -30.03
C GLY A 392 -10.53 -22.92 -31.04
N ARG A 393 -11.83 -22.67 -30.96
CA ARG A 393 -12.57 -21.86 -31.93
C ARG A 393 -13.40 -20.77 -31.27
N TYR A 394 -13.53 -19.63 -31.92
CA TYR A 394 -14.51 -18.62 -31.54
C TYR A 394 -15.93 -19.12 -31.77
N ASN A 395 -16.92 -18.40 -31.22
CA ASN A 395 -18.34 -18.68 -31.40
C ASN A 395 -18.81 -18.60 -32.87
N ASP A 396 -18.07 -17.92 -33.74
CA ASP A 396 -18.30 -17.88 -35.21
C ASP A 396 -17.62 -19.04 -35.97
N GLY A 397 -16.91 -19.92 -35.27
CA GLY A 397 -16.17 -21.07 -35.83
C GLY A 397 -14.75 -20.76 -36.28
N SER A 398 -14.32 -19.49 -36.28
CA SER A 398 -12.97 -19.08 -36.64
C SER A 398 -11.94 -19.52 -35.57
N SER A 399 -10.66 -19.52 -35.93
CA SER A 399 -9.59 -20.11 -35.11
C SER A 399 -9.18 -19.18 -33.96
N ALA A 400 -9.39 -19.63 -32.72
CA ALA A 400 -9.12 -18.87 -31.49
C ALA A 400 -7.88 -19.36 -30.72
N VAL A 401 -7.54 -20.65 -30.85
CA VAL A 401 -6.37 -21.23 -30.18
C VAL A 401 -5.64 -22.10 -31.18
N VAL A 402 -4.33 -21.89 -31.32
CA VAL A 402 -3.45 -22.68 -32.19
C VAL A 402 -2.50 -23.49 -31.32
N GLU A 403 -2.42 -24.80 -31.58
CA GLU A 403 -1.38 -25.66 -31.02
C GLU A 403 -0.39 -26.02 -32.13
N TYR A 404 0.90 -25.85 -31.85
CA TYR A 404 1.98 -26.17 -32.78
C TYR A 404 3.01 -27.09 -32.12
N PRO A 405 3.10 -28.37 -32.54
CA PRO A 405 4.20 -29.25 -32.16
C PRO A 405 5.52 -28.73 -32.75
N LEU A 406 6.52 -28.55 -31.90
CA LEU A 406 7.84 -28.04 -32.32
C LEU A 406 8.95 -28.80 -31.61
N GLY A 407 9.71 -29.59 -32.38
CA GLY A 407 10.68 -30.53 -31.82
C GLY A 407 10.01 -31.56 -30.91
N ARG A 408 10.48 -31.68 -29.66
CA ARG A 408 9.89 -32.56 -28.64
C ARG A 408 8.80 -31.89 -27.81
N GLY A 409 8.63 -30.58 -27.94
CA GLY A 409 7.67 -29.79 -27.17
C GLY A 409 6.54 -29.23 -28.03
N LYS A 410 5.87 -28.21 -27.51
CA LYS A 410 4.77 -27.55 -28.22
C LYS A 410 4.57 -26.10 -27.78
N VAL A 411 3.91 -25.35 -28.65
CA VAL A 411 3.42 -24.00 -28.37
C VAL A 411 1.90 -23.97 -28.43
N LEU A 412 1.27 -23.33 -27.46
CA LEU A 412 -0.16 -23.04 -27.44
C LEU A 412 -0.34 -21.53 -27.48
N THR A 413 -0.92 -21.00 -28.56
CA THR A 413 -1.13 -19.56 -28.74
C THR A 413 -2.61 -19.23 -28.75
N PHE A 414 -3.01 -18.28 -27.90
CA PHE A 414 -4.38 -17.80 -27.82
C PHE A 414 -4.57 -16.53 -28.65
N GLY A 415 -5.70 -16.48 -29.38
CA GLY A 415 -6.13 -15.37 -30.21
C GLY A 415 -6.84 -14.27 -29.43
N SER A 416 -7.22 -14.53 -28.18
CA SER A 416 -7.83 -13.56 -27.27
C SER A 416 -6.87 -13.31 -26.11
N GLU A 417 -6.78 -12.07 -25.64
CA GLU A 417 -6.02 -11.73 -24.43
C GLU A 417 -6.66 -12.39 -23.20
N ILE A 418 -5.94 -13.32 -22.59
CA ILE A 418 -6.40 -13.99 -21.37
C ILE A 418 -6.01 -13.20 -20.11
N GLY A 419 -4.95 -12.38 -20.19
CA GLY A 419 -4.47 -11.56 -19.09
C GLY A 419 -5.34 -10.34 -18.77
N ASP A 420 -6.46 -10.11 -19.44
CA ASP A 420 -7.38 -9.01 -19.10
C ASP A 420 -7.77 -9.09 -17.61
N LEU A 421 -7.72 -7.95 -16.92
CA LEU A 421 -8.01 -7.86 -15.49
C LEU A 421 -9.39 -8.42 -15.13
N GLY A 422 -10.37 -8.26 -16.03
CA GLY A 422 -11.72 -8.80 -15.84
C GLY A 422 -11.78 -10.33 -15.81
N ASN A 423 -10.75 -11.03 -16.29
CA ASN A 423 -10.71 -12.49 -16.35
C ASN A 423 -10.30 -13.13 -15.01
N ALA A 424 -9.68 -12.38 -14.09
CA ALA A 424 -9.22 -12.93 -12.82
C ALA A 424 -10.36 -13.52 -11.97
N GLY A 425 -11.50 -12.82 -11.93
CA GLY A 425 -12.72 -13.27 -11.24
C GLY A 425 -13.65 -14.13 -12.09
N ASN A 426 -13.29 -14.46 -13.33
CA ASN A 426 -14.15 -15.24 -14.21
C ASN A 426 -13.98 -16.75 -13.95
N PRO A 427 -15.04 -17.50 -13.55
CA PRO A 427 -14.91 -18.92 -13.22
C PRO A 427 -14.40 -19.81 -14.37
N ALA A 428 -14.72 -19.49 -15.63
CA ALA A 428 -14.23 -20.25 -16.77
C ALA A 428 -12.73 -20.02 -16.99
N CYS A 429 -12.26 -18.78 -16.84
CA CYS A 429 -10.82 -18.47 -16.88
C CYS A 429 -10.07 -19.14 -15.71
N GLN A 430 -10.63 -19.12 -14.50
CA GLN A 430 -10.06 -19.84 -13.35
C GLN A 430 -9.96 -21.35 -13.63
N GLN A 431 -11.00 -21.94 -14.23
CA GLN A 431 -11.00 -23.36 -14.60
C GLN A 431 -9.99 -23.67 -15.72
N LEU A 432 -9.80 -22.76 -16.68
CA LEU A 432 -8.76 -22.89 -17.72
C LEU A 432 -7.38 -23.04 -17.09
N PHE A 433 -7.03 -22.23 -16.08
CA PHE A 433 -5.71 -22.33 -15.44
C PHE A 433 -5.52 -23.62 -14.65
N ARG A 434 -6.59 -24.16 -14.03
CA ARG A 434 -6.56 -25.51 -13.45
C ARG A 434 -6.33 -26.58 -14.50
N TYR A 435 -7.03 -26.49 -15.63
CA TYR A 435 -6.86 -27.41 -16.76
C TYR A 435 -5.44 -27.33 -17.35
N LEU A 436 -4.91 -26.14 -17.60
CA LEU A 436 -3.57 -25.96 -18.16
C LEU A 436 -2.49 -26.51 -17.22
N ALA A 437 -2.63 -26.31 -15.91
CA ALA A 437 -1.71 -26.86 -14.93
C ALA A 437 -1.77 -28.40 -14.88
N GLN A 438 -2.98 -28.97 -14.82
CA GLN A 438 -3.18 -30.43 -14.76
C GLN A 438 -2.73 -31.14 -16.05
N SER A 439 -3.12 -30.61 -17.21
CA SER A 439 -2.78 -31.20 -18.52
C SER A 439 -1.29 -31.16 -18.85
N ASN A 440 -0.53 -30.27 -18.21
CA ASN A 440 0.93 -30.21 -18.29
C ASN A 440 1.64 -30.80 -17.07
N ASN A 441 0.91 -31.50 -16.19
CA ASN A 441 1.45 -32.16 -15.01
C ASN A 441 2.29 -31.24 -14.10
N LEU A 442 1.85 -29.98 -13.92
CA LEU A 442 2.47 -29.04 -12.99
C LEU A 442 2.19 -29.43 -11.53
N LYS A 443 3.10 -29.07 -10.63
CA LYS A 443 2.85 -29.25 -9.19
C LYS A 443 1.85 -28.20 -8.67
N CYS A 444 0.62 -28.63 -8.45
CA CYS A 444 -0.48 -27.82 -7.92
C CYS A 444 -0.60 -27.91 -6.40
N ASN A 445 -1.40 -27.03 -5.79
CA ASN A 445 -1.72 -27.01 -4.36
C ASN A 445 -0.49 -26.92 -3.44
N GLN A 446 0.54 -26.19 -3.87
CA GLN A 446 1.77 -26.00 -3.08
C GLN A 446 1.47 -25.28 -1.77
N ASP A 447 2.00 -25.78 -0.65
CA ASP A 447 1.69 -25.29 0.70
C ASP A 447 2.11 -23.84 0.94
N ILE A 448 3.13 -23.35 0.22
CA ILE A 448 3.60 -21.95 0.32
C ILE A 448 2.44 -20.96 0.13
N TRP A 449 1.49 -21.27 -0.75
CA TRP A 449 0.32 -20.43 -1.04
C TRP A 449 -0.75 -20.44 0.05
N ARG A 450 -0.58 -21.23 1.11
CA ARG A 450 -1.44 -21.21 2.31
C ARG A 450 -0.82 -20.41 3.44
N PHE A 451 0.41 -19.91 3.29
CA PHE A 451 1.05 -19.11 4.31
C PHE A 451 0.22 -17.85 4.59
N ARG A 452 -0.04 -17.64 5.88
CA ARG A 452 -0.68 -16.46 6.43
C ARG A 452 -0.13 -16.22 7.83
N PHE A 453 0.11 -14.97 8.17
CA PHE A 453 0.42 -14.61 9.56
C PHE A 453 -0.76 -14.98 10.48
N PRO A 454 -0.50 -15.33 11.75
CA PRO A 454 -1.56 -15.71 12.67
C PRO A 454 -2.54 -14.55 12.93
N SER A 455 -3.85 -14.82 12.85
CA SER A 455 -4.88 -13.84 13.23
C SER A 455 -4.82 -13.45 14.71
N THR A 456 -4.14 -14.24 15.55
CA THR A 456 -3.85 -13.92 16.95
C THR A 456 -2.98 -12.68 17.14
N LEU A 457 -2.35 -12.16 16.08
CA LEU A 457 -1.65 -10.87 16.11
C LEU A 457 -2.61 -9.67 16.22
N ILE A 458 -3.87 -9.84 15.83
CA ILE A 458 -4.91 -8.81 15.97
C ILE A 458 -5.30 -8.75 17.45
N ARG A 459 -5.00 -7.62 18.10
CA ARG A 459 -5.43 -7.39 19.48
C ARG A 459 -6.73 -6.60 19.45
N PRO A 460 -7.77 -7.02 20.18
CA PRO A 460 -8.96 -6.20 20.35
C PRO A 460 -8.57 -4.83 20.89
N PRO A 461 -9.21 -3.75 20.43
CA PRO A 461 -8.93 -2.42 20.95
C PRO A 461 -9.25 -2.43 22.45
N ALA A 462 -8.27 -2.04 23.27
CA ALA A 462 -8.48 -1.92 24.72
C ALA A 462 -9.57 -0.85 24.97
N MET A 463 -10.76 -1.29 25.36
CA MET A 463 -11.81 -0.38 25.80
C MET A 463 -11.52 -0.03 27.26
N PRO A 464 -11.63 1.25 27.66
CA PRO A 464 -11.53 1.57 29.07
C PRO A 464 -12.69 0.89 29.81
N SER A 465 -12.41 0.41 31.01
CA SER A 465 -13.45 -0.12 31.88
C SER A 465 -14.36 1.01 32.38
N GLY A 466 -15.61 0.67 32.67
CA GLY A 466 -16.57 1.54 33.34
C GLY A 466 -17.57 2.21 32.40
N ARG A 467 -18.38 3.12 32.96
CA ARG A 467 -19.38 3.90 32.22
C ARG A 467 -19.18 5.39 32.45
N CYS A 468 -19.23 6.18 31.38
CA CYS A 468 -19.13 7.63 31.42
C CYS A 468 -20.49 8.23 31.81
N LEU A 469 -20.59 8.71 33.05
CA LEU A 469 -21.76 9.33 33.68
C LEU A 469 -22.11 10.70 33.09
N THR A 470 -21.12 11.38 32.50
CA THR A 470 -21.33 12.65 31.80
C THR A 470 -21.81 12.48 30.36
N GLY A 471 -21.84 11.24 29.84
CA GLY A 471 -22.44 10.91 28.54
C GLY A 471 -21.65 11.35 27.31
N ASN A 472 -20.44 11.87 27.48
CA ASN A 472 -19.67 12.56 26.45
C ASN A 472 -18.39 11.83 26.00
N TYR A 473 -18.14 10.61 26.47
CA TYR A 473 -16.97 9.85 26.06
C TYR A 473 -17.05 9.44 24.59
N VAL A 474 -15.95 9.62 23.88
CA VAL A 474 -15.75 9.12 22.53
C VAL A 474 -14.37 8.52 22.40
N LYS A 475 -14.33 7.29 21.89
CA LYS A 475 -13.11 6.71 21.32
C LYS A 475 -13.23 6.70 19.81
N TRP A 476 -12.23 7.22 19.12
CA TRP A 476 -12.14 7.08 17.68
C TRP A 476 -11.56 5.72 17.33
N GLN A 477 -12.21 5.01 16.41
CA GLN A 477 -11.65 3.86 15.74
C GLN A 477 -11.93 4.01 14.23
N LYS A 478 -10.88 4.15 13.43
CA LYS A 478 -10.94 4.61 12.03
C LYS A 478 -11.64 5.98 11.97
N PHE A 479 -12.86 6.01 11.44
CA PHE A 479 -13.73 7.20 11.41
C PHE A 479 -15.06 6.97 12.14
N LEU A 480 -15.14 5.90 12.93
CA LEU A 480 -16.32 5.59 13.71
C LEU A 480 -16.10 6.08 15.14
N PRO A 481 -16.91 7.04 15.62
CA PRO A 481 -16.92 7.38 17.03
C PRO A 481 -17.60 6.24 17.80
N LEU A 482 -16.84 5.59 18.68
CA LEU A 482 -17.34 4.58 19.59
C LEU A 482 -17.81 5.25 20.88
N THR A 483 -19.11 5.15 21.14
CA THR A 483 -19.82 5.84 22.24
C THR A 483 -20.43 4.86 23.24
N GLY A 484 -20.22 3.55 23.06
CA GLY A 484 -20.92 2.49 23.81
C GLY A 484 -20.64 2.43 25.31
N LEU A 485 -19.74 3.27 25.84
CA LEU A 485 -19.48 3.40 27.28
C LEU A 485 -20.24 4.55 27.94
N ASN A 486 -20.99 5.36 27.18
CA ASN A 486 -21.79 6.45 27.74
C ASN A 486 -23.02 5.92 28.47
N ARG A 487 -23.21 6.40 29.70
CA ARG A 487 -24.41 6.21 30.53
C ARG A 487 -24.67 7.53 31.25
N GLU A 488 -25.21 8.50 30.52
CA GLU A 488 -25.53 9.80 31.08
C GLU A 488 -26.43 9.65 32.32
N ALA A 489 -26.03 10.27 33.43
CA ALA A 489 -26.83 10.28 34.64
C ALA A 489 -28.13 11.10 34.41
N PRO A 490 -29.34 10.52 34.62
CA PRO A 490 -30.59 11.20 34.27
C PRO A 490 -30.76 12.54 34.98
N GLY A 491 -30.98 13.60 34.20
CA GLY A 491 -31.19 14.96 34.70
C GLY A 491 -29.96 15.63 35.29
N ALA A 492 -28.78 15.02 35.14
CA ALA A 492 -27.53 15.58 35.61
C ALA A 492 -27.18 16.88 34.88
N ALA A 493 -26.46 17.75 35.58
CA ALA A 493 -26.06 19.06 35.09
C ALA A 493 -24.76 19.48 35.75
N TYR A 494 -24.09 20.48 35.18
CA TYR A 494 -22.95 21.13 35.80
C TYR A 494 -23.09 22.66 35.83
N ARG A 495 -22.30 23.30 36.67
CA ARG A 495 -22.21 24.76 36.73
C ARG A 495 -20.79 25.24 36.98
N TYR A 496 -20.57 26.51 36.69
CA TYR A 496 -19.33 27.20 37.01
C TYR A 496 -19.51 28.12 38.21
N ALA A 497 -18.58 28.10 39.15
CA ALA A 497 -18.50 29.13 40.18
C ALA A 497 -18.16 30.51 39.58
N LYS A 498 -17.36 30.50 38.49
CA LYS A 498 -17.06 31.68 37.67
C LYS A 498 -17.19 31.29 36.20
N ALA A 499 -18.10 31.95 35.48
CA ALA A 499 -18.36 31.64 34.07
C ALA A 499 -17.08 31.76 33.21
N PRO A 500 -16.92 30.92 32.17
CA PRO A 500 -15.84 31.07 31.20
C PRO A 500 -15.99 32.36 30.41
N ASP A 501 -14.86 33.00 30.07
CA ASP A 501 -14.80 34.28 29.36
C ASP A 501 -14.21 34.17 27.95
N GLN A 502 -13.34 33.18 27.68
CA GLN A 502 -12.69 33.04 26.38
C GLN A 502 -12.19 31.61 26.05
N PRO A 503 -12.95 30.80 25.30
CA PRO A 503 -14.33 31.03 24.86
C PRO A 503 -15.35 30.86 25.98
N ALA A 504 -16.45 31.61 25.92
CA ALA A 504 -17.60 31.46 26.82
C ALA A 504 -18.51 30.31 26.36
N GLU A 505 -19.46 29.93 27.22
CA GLU A 505 -20.60 29.10 26.81
C GLU A 505 -21.46 29.84 25.78
N SER A 506 -22.10 29.09 24.87
CA SER A 506 -22.96 29.70 23.82
C SER A 506 -24.11 30.52 24.40
N THR A 507 -24.69 30.06 25.51
CA THR A 507 -25.79 30.73 26.21
C THR A 507 -25.55 30.67 27.71
N PRO A 508 -25.43 31.80 28.43
CA PRO A 508 -25.24 31.80 29.87
C PRO A 508 -26.40 31.11 30.61
N GLN A 509 -26.09 30.13 31.44
CA GLN A 509 -27.02 29.42 32.32
C GLN A 509 -26.41 29.26 33.71
N GLU A 510 -27.26 29.16 34.74
CA GLU A 510 -26.80 28.82 36.09
C GLU A 510 -26.37 27.34 36.16
N TRP A 511 -27.13 26.46 35.50
CA TRP A 511 -26.85 25.03 35.37
C TRP A 511 -26.98 24.62 33.91
N TYR A 512 -25.96 23.96 33.39
CA TYR A 512 -25.91 23.42 32.04
C TYR A 512 -26.26 21.94 32.10
N ALA A 513 -27.30 21.53 31.36
CA ALA A 513 -27.56 20.12 31.13
C ALA A 513 -26.34 19.50 30.44
N LEU A 514 -25.99 18.26 30.81
CA LEU A 514 -24.81 17.58 30.25
C LEU A 514 -24.84 17.50 28.72
N ALA A 515 -26.02 17.26 28.13
CA ALA A 515 -26.17 17.21 26.69
C ALA A 515 -25.88 18.55 25.98
N ASP A 516 -26.00 19.69 26.67
CA ASP A 516 -25.98 21.03 26.06
C ASP A 516 -24.71 21.84 26.34
N GLY A 517 -24.08 21.63 27.50
CA GLY A 517 -22.91 22.39 27.90
C GLY A 517 -21.63 22.05 27.12
N HIS A 518 -20.79 23.04 26.83
CA HIS A 518 -19.57 22.87 26.04
C HIS A 518 -18.58 21.85 26.61
N LEU A 519 -18.55 21.62 27.93
CA LEU A 519 -17.64 20.62 28.54
C LEU A 519 -18.04 19.16 28.30
N THR A 520 -19.29 18.93 27.89
CA THR A 520 -19.88 17.59 27.76
C THR A 520 -20.63 17.40 26.44
N ASN A 521 -20.55 18.34 25.50
CA ASN A 521 -21.25 18.26 24.21
C ASN A 521 -20.47 17.56 23.09
N ARG A 522 -19.43 16.77 23.44
CA ARG A 522 -18.54 16.11 22.45
C ARG A 522 -19.27 15.35 21.34
N LEU A 523 -20.36 14.66 21.67
CA LEU A 523 -21.17 13.94 20.68
C LEU A 523 -21.83 14.89 19.66
N LYS A 524 -22.28 16.06 20.11
CA LYS A 524 -22.80 17.12 19.23
C LYS A 524 -21.70 17.74 18.38
N ALA A 525 -20.49 17.90 18.93
CA ALA A 525 -19.33 18.38 18.20
C ALA A 525 -19.05 17.51 16.96
N ILE A 526 -19.05 16.20 17.15
CA ILE A 526 -18.84 15.22 16.08
C ILE A 526 -19.95 15.30 15.04
N ALA A 527 -21.21 15.38 15.47
CA ALA A 527 -22.36 15.44 14.56
C ALA A 527 -22.39 16.74 13.71
N LYS A 528 -21.92 17.86 14.26
CA LYS A 528 -21.92 19.16 13.56
C LYS A 528 -20.79 19.28 12.51
N GLY A 529 -19.74 18.50 12.66
CA GLY A 529 -18.69 18.34 11.66
C GLY A 529 -17.41 19.13 11.93
N ASN A 530 -16.44 18.99 11.02
CA ASN A 530 -15.06 19.40 11.21
C ASN A 530 -14.86 20.93 11.24
N VAL A 531 -14.15 21.43 12.27
CA VAL A 531 -13.80 22.85 12.48
C VAL A 531 -12.92 23.40 11.35
N ASP A 532 -11.88 22.68 10.94
CA ASP A 532 -10.96 23.08 9.87
C ASP A 532 -11.65 23.21 8.51
N ARG A 533 -12.78 22.52 8.32
CA ARG A 533 -13.62 22.63 7.11
C ARG A 533 -14.71 23.69 7.21
N GLY A 534 -14.70 24.50 8.27
CA GLY A 534 -15.71 25.52 8.54
C GLY A 534 -17.12 24.96 8.74
N LYS A 535 -17.24 23.67 9.12
CA LYS A 535 -18.54 23.04 9.40
C LYS A 535 -19.01 23.27 10.84
N SER A 536 -18.06 23.55 11.73
CA SER A 536 -18.29 24.03 13.09
C SER A 536 -17.23 25.05 13.49
N LYS A 537 -17.36 25.68 14.65
CA LYS A 537 -16.34 26.58 15.22
C LYS A 537 -15.75 25.98 16.48
N LEU A 538 -14.44 26.16 16.69
CA LEU A 538 -13.77 25.61 17.88
C LEU A 538 -14.42 26.07 19.19
N ASP A 539 -14.80 27.34 19.26
CA ASP A 539 -15.42 27.99 20.41
C ASP A 539 -16.81 27.43 20.77
N GLU A 540 -17.39 26.55 19.95
CA GLU A 540 -18.64 25.83 20.26
C GLU A 540 -18.40 24.56 21.10
N TRP A 541 -17.12 24.15 21.26
CA TRP A 541 -16.72 22.85 21.82
C TRP A 541 -15.69 22.96 22.95
N ILE A 542 -15.27 24.17 23.28
CA ILE A 542 -14.32 24.44 24.35
C ILE A 542 -14.85 25.60 25.20
N VAL A 543 -14.36 25.67 26.43
CA VAL A 543 -14.53 26.84 27.30
C VAL A 543 -13.17 27.25 27.85
N GLY A 544 -13.01 28.53 28.16
CA GLY A 544 -11.76 29.02 28.70
C GLY A 544 -11.92 30.19 29.65
N TRP A 545 -10.86 30.36 30.46
CA TRP A 545 -10.71 31.44 31.41
C TRP A 545 -9.39 32.16 31.13
N GLU A 546 -9.43 33.45 30.88
CA GLU A 546 -8.25 34.32 30.94
C GLU A 546 -8.00 34.77 32.39
N THR A 547 -9.08 35.04 33.14
CA THR A 547 -9.04 35.48 34.54
C THR A 547 -8.14 34.60 35.44
N PRO A 548 -7.12 35.15 36.12
CA PRO A 548 -6.22 34.37 36.98
C PRO A 548 -6.86 33.89 38.29
N GLU A 549 -8.09 34.28 38.59
CA GLU A 549 -8.79 33.82 39.80
C GLU A 549 -9.02 32.30 39.83
N ALA A 550 -9.19 31.77 41.04
CA ALA A 550 -9.59 30.38 41.21
C ALA A 550 -10.97 30.13 40.59
N ILE A 551 -11.12 29.00 39.91
CA ILE A 551 -12.39 28.60 39.29
C ILE A 551 -12.82 27.25 39.85
N ALA A 552 -14.12 26.98 39.84
CA ALA A 552 -14.64 25.66 40.17
C ALA A 552 -15.77 25.26 39.23
N ILE A 553 -15.82 23.97 38.92
CA ILE A 553 -16.85 23.32 38.13
C ILE A 553 -17.52 22.31 39.05
N GLU A 554 -18.83 22.42 39.22
CA GLU A 554 -19.62 21.54 40.08
C GLU A 554 -20.62 20.76 39.23
N PHE A 555 -20.58 19.44 39.33
CA PHE A 555 -21.50 18.50 38.71
C PHE A 555 -22.51 18.01 39.75
N ASP A 556 -23.79 18.00 39.41
CA ASP A 556 -24.87 17.35 40.17
C ASP A 556 -25.46 16.23 39.34
N LEU A 557 -25.15 14.98 39.70
CA LEU A 557 -25.62 13.76 39.04
C LEU A 557 -27.08 13.41 39.37
N LYS A 558 -27.75 14.20 40.24
CA LYS A 558 -29.13 14.02 40.75
C LYS A 558 -29.40 12.74 41.56
N ALA A 559 -28.53 11.75 41.47
CA ALA A 559 -28.51 10.56 42.30
C ALA A 559 -27.06 10.21 42.69
N THR A 560 -26.90 9.36 43.70
CA THR A 560 -25.58 8.88 44.11
C THR A 560 -25.10 7.75 43.19
N TYR A 561 -23.93 7.93 42.60
CA TYR A 561 -23.27 6.93 41.77
C TYR A 561 -21.96 6.45 42.40
N PRO A 562 -21.56 5.18 42.19
CA PRO A 562 -20.17 4.79 42.42
C PRO A 562 -19.25 5.56 41.45
N LEU A 563 -18.11 6.03 41.95
CA LEU A 563 -17.14 6.84 41.20
C LEU A 563 -15.86 6.03 40.99
N ASP A 564 -15.39 5.95 39.74
CA ASP A 564 -14.12 5.31 39.36
C ASP A 564 -13.05 6.36 39.03
N ARG A 565 -13.33 7.26 38.08
CA ARG A 565 -12.37 8.30 37.68
C ARG A 565 -13.03 9.56 37.15
N LEU A 566 -12.27 10.66 37.18
CA LEU A 566 -12.56 11.89 36.47
C LEU A 566 -11.46 12.13 35.44
N GLU A 567 -11.84 12.35 34.18
CA GLU A 567 -10.92 12.75 33.11
C GLU A 567 -11.16 14.19 32.67
N VAL A 568 -10.08 14.92 32.40
CA VAL A 568 -10.11 16.30 31.90
C VAL A 568 -9.23 16.41 30.67
N ILE A 569 -9.74 17.02 29.60
CA ILE A 569 -8.93 17.43 28.46
C ILE A 569 -8.75 18.94 28.53
N CYS A 570 -7.49 19.36 28.68
CA CYS A 570 -7.12 20.75 28.90
C CYS A 570 -5.97 21.19 28.00
N ARG A 571 -5.87 22.50 27.79
CA ARG A 571 -4.75 23.18 27.13
C ARG A 571 -4.36 24.38 28.00
N HIS A 572 -3.10 24.79 27.93
CA HIS A 572 -2.52 25.84 28.77
C HIS A 572 -2.50 25.46 30.27
N TYR A 573 -2.14 26.41 31.11
CA TYR A 573 -1.60 26.18 32.45
C TYR A 573 -2.57 25.43 33.40
N LEU A 574 -2.11 24.29 33.93
CA LEU A 574 -2.83 23.48 34.91
C LEU A 574 -1.99 23.43 36.20
N ARG A 575 -2.38 24.18 37.24
CA ARG A 575 -1.76 24.08 38.57
C ARG A 575 -2.78 23.96 39.69
N ASN A 576 -2.37 23.22 40.72
CA ASN A 576 -3.09 22.93 41.97
C ASN A 576 -4.60 22.80 41.76
N ALA A 577 -4.99 21.74 41.07
CA ALA A 577 -6.39 21.35 41.01
C ALA A 577 -6.72 20.45 42.21
N THR A 578 -7.91 20.61 42.77
CA THR A 578 -8.43 19.72 43.81
C THR A 578 -9.77 19.17 43.36
N LEU A 579 -10.01 17.91 43.69
CA LEU A 579 -11.28 17.24 43.42
C LEU A 579 -12.01 16.96 44.72
N GLY A 580 -13.26 17.40 44.81
CA GLY A 580 -14.17 17.07 45.89
C GLY A 580 -15.36 16.25 45.40
N TRP A 581 -15.88 15.36 46.25
CA TRP A 581 -17.13 14.64 45.97
C TRP A 581 -17.97 14.44 47.23
N SER A 582 -19.29 14.39 47.08
CA SER A 582 -20.26 14.27 48.16
C SER A 582 -21.53 13.55 47.72
N GLU A 583 -22.13 12.77 48.62
CA GLU A 583 -23.45 12.14 48.40
C GLU A 583 -24.61 13.08 48.75
N ASP A 584 -24.41 14.02 49.70
CA ASP A 584 -25.48 14.83 50.29
C ASP A 584 -25.26 16.36 50.17
N GLY A 585 -24.09 16.79 49.69
CA GLY A 585 -23.71 18.19 49.55
C GLY A 585 -23.23 18.87 50.84
N THR A 586 -23.28 18.16 51.97
CA THR A 586 -22.85 18.66 53.29
C THR A 586 -21.52 18.05 53.73
N ARG A 587 -21.31 16.76 53.43
CA ARG A 587 -20.07 16.03 53.76
C ARG A 587 -19.26 15.83 52.48
N TRP A 588 -18.16 16.57 52.38
CA TRP A 588 -17.27 16.50 51.22
C TRP A 588 -16.02 15.70 51.54
N GLN A 589 -15.74 14.72 50.68
CA GLN A 589 -14.41 14.13 50.56
C GLN A 589 -13.62 14.98 49.56
N GLN A 590 -12.32 15.11 49.76
CA GLN A 590 -11.47 15.93 48.89
C GLN A 590 -10.09 15.29 48.73
N ALA A 591 -9.51 15.47 47.55
CA ALA A 591 -8.14 15.08 47.24
C ALA A 591 -7.49 16.10 46.30
N GLU A 592 -6.16 16.10 46.29
CA GLU A 592 -5.39 16.81 45.27
C GLU A 592 -5.47 16.06 43.93
N PHE A 593 -5.62 16.82 42.85
CA PHE A 593 -5.57 16.25 41.51
C PHE A 593 -4.10 16.00 41.13
N PRO A 594 -3.74 14.80 40.63
CA PRO A 594 -2.34 14.49 40.33
C PRO A 594 -1.85 15.35 39.18
N LEU A 595 -0.85 16.19 39.47
CA LEU A 595 -0.14 17.00 38.48
C LEU A 595 1.34 16.63 38.50
N GLU A 596 1.91 16.39 37.33
CA GLU A 596 3.32 16.06 37.17
C GLU A 596 4.13 17.31 36.79
N ALA A 597 5.45 17.27 37.03
CA ALA A 597 6.36 18.35 36.63
C ALA A 597 6.37 18.61 35.09
N GLY A 598 5.87 17.65 34.31
CA GLY A 598 5.67 17.77 32.86
C GLY A 598 4.48 18.63 32.43
N ASP A 599 3.50 18.82 33.31
CA ASP A 599 2.15 19.29 32.95
C ASP A 599 2.06 20.77 32.60
N ASN A 600 3.18 21.47 32.70
CA ASN A 600 3.29 22.88 32.35
C ASN A 600 4.52 23.16 31.47
N ARG A 601 5.13 22.14 30.86
CA ARG A 601 6.35 22.31 30.03
C ARG A 601 6.08 23.03 28.71
N ASP A 602 4.96 22.72 28.05
CA ASP A 602 4.50 23.41 26.85
C ASP A 602 3.03 23.86 27.04
N PRO A 603 2.74 25.18 27.05
CA PRO A 603 1.37 25.67 27.17
C PRO A 603 0.52 25.41 25.90
N GLN A 604 1.13 25.15 24.75
CA GLN A 604 0.41 24.93 23.50
C GLN A 604 -0.16 23.51 23.37
N ASP A 605 0.38 22.55 24.12
CA ASP A 605 0.01 21.14 24.07
C ASP A 605 -1.38 20.86 24.68
N VAL A 606 -2.09 19.88 24.10
CA VAL A 606 -3.40 19.40 24.57
C VAL A 606 -3.19 18.16 25.41
N ARG A 607 -3.64 18.20 26.66
CA ARG A 607 -3.36 17.17 27.67
C ARG A 607 -4.63 16.53 28.17
N ARG A 608 -4.63 15.20 28.27
CA ARG A 608 -5.60 14.42 29.03
C ARG A 608 -5.06 14.16 30.44
N LYS A 609 -5.90 14.39 31.45
CA LYS A 609 -5.57 14.21 32.87
C LYS A 609 -6.62 13.38 33.56
N THR A 610 -6.18 12.41 34.37
CA THR A 610 -7.06 11.44 35.01
C THR A 610 -6.81 11.43 36.51
N TYR A 611 -7.87 11.59 37.29
CA TYR A 611 -7.89 11.29 38.72
C TYR A 611 -8.69 10.01 38.93
N ARG A 612 -8.12 9.05 39.67
CA ARG A 612 -8.83 7.83 40.08
C ARG A 612 -9.33 8.00 41.51
N PHE A 613 -10.63 7.81 41.71
CA PHE A 613 -11.22 7.86 43.04
C PHE A 613 -10.78 6.64 43.87
N PRO A 614 -10.68 6.79 45.21
CA PRO A 614 -10.49 5.65 46.09
C PRO A 614 -11.54 4.56 45.85
N ALA A 615 -11.15 3.30 46.00
CA ALA A 615 -12.08 2.18 45.84
C ALA A 615 -13.29 2.33 46.78
N GLY A 616 -14.50 2.18 46.23
CA GLY A 616 -15.76 2.33 46.97
C GLY A 616 -16.25 3.78 47.12
N SER A 617 -15.57 4.78 46.54
CA SER A 617 -16.07 6.15 46.50
C SER A 617 -17.43 6.24 45.81
N ARG A 618 -18.30 7.08 46.36
CA ARG A 618 -19.64 7.36 45.84
C ARG A 618 -19.89 8.86 45.90
N GLY A 619 -20.66 9.38 44.96
CA GLY A 619 -21.02 10.79 44.94
C GLY A 619 -22.24 11.08 44.08
N ARG A 620 -23.04 12.05 44.54
CA ARG A 620 -24.03 12.77 43.73
C ARG A 620 -23.41 14.05 43.18
N LEU A 621 -22.66 14.76 44.02
CA LEU A 621 -22.01 16.02 43.69
C LEU A 621 -20.52 15.78 43.50
N VAL A 622 -19.95 16.33 42.43
CA VAL A 622 -18.51 16.30 42.17
C VAL A 622 -18.04 17.70 41.82
N LYS A 623 -16.98 18.17 42.48
CA LYS A 623 -16.48 19.54 42.34
C LYS A 623 -15.00 19.53 41.97
N LEU A 624 -14.68 19.98 40.76
CA LEU A 624 -13.32 20.20 40.30
C LEU A 624 -12.95 21.67 40.50
N THR A 625 -11.95 21.96 41.31
CA THR A 625 -11.49 23.32 41.61
C THR A 625 -10.07 23.52 41.10
N PHE A 626 -9.81 24.63 40.43
CA PHE A 626 -8.48 25.03 39.98
C PHE A 626 -8.04 26.25 40.78
N ALA A 627 -6.83 26.22 41.34
CA ALA A 627 -6.29 27.34 42.08
C ALA A 627 -6.08 28.59 41.20
N SER A 628 -5.87 29.73 41.85
CA SER A 628 -5.51 30.96 41.15
C SER A 628 -4.16 30.83 40.42
N ARG A 629 -4.05 31.53 39.29
CA ARG A 629 -2.90 31.54 38.39
C ARG A 629 -2.07 32.81 38.59
N PRO A 630 -0.73 32.73 38.52
CA PRO A 630 0.12 33.91 38.43
C PRO A 630 -0.28 34.86 37.30
N GLN A 631 -0.23 36.17 37.56
CA GLN A 631 -0.42 37.22 36.54
C GLN A 631 0.81 37.28 35.63
N ALA A 632 0.91 36.35 34.67
CA ALA A 632 1.85 36.42 33.56
C ALA A 632 1.07 36.20 32.26
N GLU A 633 1.42 36.94 31.21
CA GLU A 633 0.66 37.17 29.95
C GLU A 633 0.32 35.91 29.12
N GLN A 634 0.56 34.70 29.63
CA GLN A 634 0.42 33.43 28.89
C GLN A 634 -0.32 32.31 29.65
N GLN A 635 -0.99 32.60 30.78
CA GLN A 635 -1.61 31.56 31.63
C GLN A 635 -3.15 31.57 31.55
N ARG A 636 -3.70 31.36 30.36
CA ARG A 636 -5.12 30.98 30.21
C ARG A 636 -5.31 29.52 30.63
N LEU A 637 -6.55 29.13 30.94
CA LEU A 637 -6.96 27.72 31.03
C LEU A 637 -8.04 27.48 29.99
N ILE A 638 -7.83 26.49 29.13
CA ILE A 638 -8.87 26.03 28.18
C ILE A 638 -9.19 24.59 28.52
N LEU A 639 -10.49 24.31 28.67
CA LEU A 639 -11.01 22.96 28.84
C LEU A 639 -11.82 22.60 27.60
N SER A 640 -11.53 21.43 27.06
CA SER A 640 -12.34 20.85 25.99
C SER A 640 -13.40 19.93 26.57
N GLU A 641 -13.04 19.11 27.56
CA GLU A 641 -13.90 18.02 28.03
C GLU A 641 -13.66 17.73 29.51
N VAL A 642 -14.74 17.39 30.21
CA VAL A 642 -14.69 16.73 31.52
C VAL A 642 -15.56 15.48 31.48
N GLU A 643 -15.00 14.35 31.89
CA GLU A 643 -15.69 13.07 31.92
C GLU A 643 -15.73 12.52 33.34
N LEU A 644 -16.92 12.18 33.86
CA LEU A 644 -17.08 11.45 35.12
C LEU A 644 -17.40 9.99 34.83
N TRP A 645 -16.73 9.07 35.52
CA TRP A 645 -16.86 7.64 35.25
C TRP A 645 -17.30 6.86 36.50
N SER A 646 -18.16 5.87 36.30
CA SER A 646 -18.46 4.81 37.25
C SER A 646 -17.70 3.52 36.90
N PRO A 647 -17.44 2.63 37.87
CA PRO A 647 -16.91 1.29 37.58
C PRO A 647 -17.88 0.46 36.70
N GLU A 648 -17.39 -0.66 36.15
CA GLU A 648 -18.25 -1.67 35.53
C GLU A 648 -19.18 -2.28 36.59
N GLU A 649 -20.46 -2.43 36.24
CA GLU A 649 -21.46 -3.12 37.07
C GLU A 649 -21.30 -4.64 37.00
#